data_AF-A0AA96WXR0-F1
#
_entry.id   AF-A0AA96WXR0-F1
#
_cell.length_a   1.000
_cell.length_b   1.000
_cell.length_c   1.000
_cell.angle_alpha   90.00
_cell.angle_beta   90.00
_cell.angle_gamma   90.00
#
_symmetry.space_group_name_H-M   'P 1'
#
loop_
_entity.id
_entity.type
_entity.pdbx_description
1 polymer ?
#
loop_
_entity_poly.entity_id
_entity_poly.type
_entity_poly.pdbx_seq_one_letter_code
_entity_poly.pdbx_strand_id
1 'polypeptide(L)'
;MVTYLRVAPSGAAAQLAGDLHPDHEQEWLASGVDREIIRRNVRSLEDTECNPFTREAEYPIAELLNWRVTRFGKQTRASMRGWWVSGVDPLNHWQRMDWGRFKPDADTPVLDQKKGKPAKYLSPSLGKGSSRLVLLDVPPQIWQKISQRFNVPIADSTNFWEWVWQHNLPIVLTEGEKKAGCVLTLGYPAIALPGIFSGYRRETRQLIAELAYFASKERSVHICFDYETKPKTLQNIFLATSRLGQLLTNAGCQVKVITLPGAEKGVDDFVVARGADAFTNLYESAIELEFWQASKLWSLTYSASLKLNQPFLGDLPYPESGLACIKSAKGTGKTTALQALIKKSAGRKVLVITHRIQLGKAICQSIGIDWIDDALKSENQHSYGLCVDSLHPNSRARFNPADWEGAIVILDEVEQVLWHALNSATCYQQRVRILETLRELVAVVLETGGLLIAQDADLSDVSIDYLRGLAESAIQPWVVVNEWKPELAWNVSLYDTKNPAPLLDRLGTVLQEEGAVFVCLDSQKVRGRWSSRNLETYLRLQFPQKRVLRIDSETVSDPDHAAYHIAERINNVVGDYDVVLATPTIGTGVSIDIRNHFKAVFGIFQGVTPDSESRQALARIRESVPRYIWAAHFGPGKIGNGSCNYRDVAQSLTKSVQYNIALLKDIDFDLDEQSDPIALRTWAKMAARVNASLWRYRREFRNGLLLEGHQVTTVTDDLEKIFGQYNDQMSGELLAGTLKVPGFEYLPVRHDAQECDRIAQVMSAIRTRNQTAEAIAVSDSPEITAEEYYELKEQANQTVQKRHSRRKHELQRKYNVETITPEIKLKDDDGWYTQLRLYYYLTHNPEYVRLHDMQELEDHLERGYGKISIQDVKLLTAQVEALRSLKILEFLKPEEKILATDDLVQFVAKTALECREDMKALFKFTVTEKLAPIAIVQTLLGKIGVKLTCTGRAVAPDGRRGGLRIYKYFPPQDDRDSILAEWEKRDIAMLQTLMEITGCNDFSEVEDWIGQSA
;
A
#
# COMPACT_ATOMS: atom_id res chain seq x y z
N MET A 1 -0.31 -9.17 -45.41
CA MET A 1 0.31 -9.91 -46.52
C MET A 1 1.31 -10.89 -45.92
N VAL A 2 0.92 -12.17 -45.87
CA VAL A 2 1.70 -13.26 -45.26
C VAL A 2 2.28 -14.08 -46.40
N THR A 3 3.60 -14.13 -46.52
CA THR A 3 4.28 -14.91 -47.55
C THR A 3 4.59 -16.29 -46.99
N TYR A 4 4.05 -17.31 -47.66
CA TYR A 4 4.20 -18.73 -47.38
C TYR A 4 5.67 -19.18 -47.49
N LEU A 5 6.18 -19.86 -46.45
CA LEU A 5 7.34 -20.75 -46.55
C LEU A 5 6.88 -22.19 -46.26
N ARG A 6 7.36 -23.09 -47.12
CA ARG A 6 6.88 -24.46 -47.35
C ARG A 6 7.03 -25.37 -46.12
N VAL A 7 5.98 -26.15 -45.90
CA VAL A 7 5.86 -27.28 -44.97
C VAL A 7 6.78 -28.44 -45.40
N ALA A 8 7.50 -29.03 -44.45
CA ALA A 8 8.04 -30.40 -44.54
C ALA A 8 7.16 -31.33 -43.67
N PRO A 9 7.04 -32.64 -43.99
CA PRO A 9 5.97 -33.49 -43.50
C PRO A 9 6.18 -33.97 -42.06
N SER A 10 5.04 -34.27 -41.42
CA SER A 10 4.83 -34.91 -40.13
C SER A 10 5.82 -36.04 -39.77
N GLY A 11 6.47 -35.91 -38.61
CA GLY A 11 7.21 -36.96 -37.94
C GLY A 11 6.89 -36.96 -36.45
N ALA A 12 6.43 -38.12 -35.95
CA ALA A 12 6.10 -38.40 -34.56
C ALA A 12 7.25 -38.04 -33.59
N ALA A 13 6.89 -37.85 -32.31
CA ALA A 13 7.80 -37.61 -31.20
C ALA A 13 9.05 -38.51 -31.26
N ALA A 14 10.14 -37.99 -31.80
CA ALA A 14 11.45 -38.60 -31.66
C ALA A 14 11.85 -38.43 -30.20
N GLN A 15 11.84 -39.53 -29.44
CA GLN A 15 12.64 -39.64 -28.23
C GLN A 15 14.05 -39.09 -28.54
N LEU A 16 14.61 -38.31 -27.62
CA LEU A 16 16.06 -38.05 -27.59
C LEU A 16 16.76 -39.40 -27.35
N ALA A 17 16.90 -40.22 -28.38
CA ALA A 17 17.87 -41.29 -28.42
C ALA A 17 19.22 -40.62 -28.73
N GLY A 18 19.80 -39.98 -27.72
CA GLY A 18 21.12 -39.37 -27.75
C GLY A 18 21.74 -39.40 -26.36
N ASP A 19 22.99 -39.84 -26.26
CA ASP A 19 23.71 -40.21 -25.03
C ASP A 19 23.77 -39.06 -24.00
N LEU A 20 22.78 -39.02 -23.10
CA LEU A 20 22.88 -38.22 -21.87
C LEU A 20 23.93 -38.88 -20.97
N HIS A 21 25.03 -38.18 -20.75
CA HIS A 21 26.11 -38.69 -19.93
C HIS A 21 25.69 -38.70 -18.45
N PRO A 22 26.18 -39.67 -17.64
CA PRO A 22 25.77 -39.83 -16.25
C PRO A 22 26.05 -38.60 -15.36
N ASP A 23 27.12 -37.86 -15.60
CA ASP A 23 27.46 -36.63 -14.86
C ASP A 23 26.46 -35.50 -15.15
N HIS A 24 26.04 -35.33 -16.41
CA HIS A 24 25.00 -34.36 -16.79
C HIS A 24 23.64 -34.74 -16.19
N GLU A 25 23.25 -36.02 -16.22
CA GLU A 25 22.02 -36.51 -15.58
C GLU A 25 22.07 -36.27 -14.06
N GLN A 26 23.19 -36.60 -13.42
CA GLN A 26 23.41 -36.41 -11.99
C GLN A 26 23.37 -34.92 -11.59
N GLU A 27 23.86 -34.01 -12.44
CA GLU A 27 23.80 -32.57 -12.18
C GLU A 27 22.36 -32.03 -12.07
N TRP A 28 21.43 -32.61 -12.85
CA TRP A 28 20.01 -32.27 -12.82
C TRP A 28 19.27 -32.99 -11.70
N LEU A 29 19.59 -34.27 -11.44
CA LEU A 29 19.07 -35.01 -10.29
C LEU A 29 19.43 -34.32 -8.96
N ALA A 30 20.64 -33.76 -8.86
CA ALA A 30 21.09 -32.97 -7.71
C ALA A 30 20.30 -31.67 -7.51
N SER A 31 19.62 -31.16 -8.55
CA SER A 31 18.67 -30.04 -8.48
C SER A 31 17.22 -30.52 -8.20
N GLY A 32 17.02 -31.79 -7.82
CA GLY A 32 15.70 -32.33 -7.50
C GLY A 32 14.76 -32.48 -8.69
N VAL A 33 15.30 -32.66 -9.90
CA VAL A 33 14.51 -32.85 -11.12
C VAL A 33 14.21 -34.34 -11.37
N ASP A 34 12.97 -34.65 -11.74
CA ASP A 34 12.55 -36.01 -12.12
C ASP A 34 13.36 -36.54 -13.31
N ARG A 35 13.80 -37.79 -13.21
CA ARG A 35 14.68 -38.40 -14.20
C ARG A 35 14.10 -38.40 -15.62
N GLU A 36 12.79 -38.61 -15.76
CA GLU A 36 12.15 -38.65 -17.07
C GLU A 36 11.97 -37.25 -17.67
N ILE A 37 11.85 -36.19 -16.84
CA ILE A 37 11.95 -34.81 -17.33
C ILE A 37 13.34 -34.56 -17.92
N ILE A 38 14.41 -35.02 -17.26
CA ILE A 38 15.79 -34.82 -17.73
C ILE A 38 15.98 -35.48 -19.11
N ARG A 39 15.65 -36.78 -19.21
CA ARG A 39 15.85 -37.57 -20.43
C ARG A 39 15.05 -37.08 -21.64
N ARG A 40 13.89 -36.46 -21.40
CA ARG A 40 13.06 -35.87 -22.46
C ARG A 40 13.56 -34.52 -22.95
N ASN A 41 14.41 -33.83 -22.18
CA ASN A 41 14.71 -32.43 -22.43
C ASN A 41 16.19 -32.09 -22.59
N VAL A 42 17.09 -32.94 -22.11
CA VAL A 42 18.52 -32.69 -22.01
C VAL A 42 19.28 -33.73 -22.84
N ARG A 43 20.28 -33.26 -23.59
CA ARG A 43 21.26 -34.13 -24.27
C ARG A 43 22.68 -33.62 -24.04
N SER A 44 23.64 -34.52 -23.95
CA SER A 44 25.06 -34.13 -23.99
C SER A 44 25.44 -33.76 -25.41
N LEU A 45 26.38 -32.83 -25.57
CA LEU A 45 26.97 -32.48 -26.86
C LEU A 45 28.49 -32.39 -26.72
N GLU A 46 29.17 -32.79 -27.79
CA GLU A 46 30.61 -32.55 -27.98
C GLU A 46 30.85 -31.52 -29.10
N ASP A 47 32.02 -30.88 -29.10
CA ASP A 47 32.40 -29.84 -30.08
C ASP A 47 32.48 -30.38 -31.50
N THR A 48 32.77 -31.67 -31.65
CA THR A 48 32.87 -32.34 -32.94
C THR A 48 32.41 -33.78 -32.79
N GLU A 49 31.47 -34.18 -33.64
CA GLU A 49 30.96 -35.55 -33.70
C GLU A 49 31.18 -36.10 -35.12
N CYS A 50 31.33 -37.41 -35.25
CA CYS A 50 31.41 -38.05 -36.56
C CYS A 50 30.03 -38.59 -36.92
N ASN A 51 29.45 -38.10 -38.01
CA ASN A 51 28.17 -38.60 -38.48
C ASN A 51 28.30 -40.10 -38.82
N PRO A 52 27.52 -40.98 -38.17
CA PRO A 52 27.69 -42.43 -38.32
C PRO A 52 27.36 -42.94 -39.73
N PHE A 53 26.63 -42.16 -40.53
CA PHE A 53 26.20 -42.51 -41.88
C PHE A 53 27.09 -41.88 -42.95
N THR A 54 27.39 -40.57 -42.87
CA THR A 54 28.18 -39.85 -43.87
C THR A 54 29.68 -39.91 -43.61
N ARG A 55 30.08 -40.25 -42.37
CA ARG A 55 31.48 -40.19 -41.87
C ARG A 55 32.10 -38.79 -41.93
N GLU A 56 31.28 -37.75 -42.05
CA GLU A 56 31.72 -36.36 -42.01
C GLU A 56 31.76 -35.85 -40.56
N ALA A 57 32.65 -34.89 -40.30
CA ALA A 57 32.69 -34.17 -39.03
C ALA A 57 31.55 -33.14 -38.95
N GLU A 58 30.69 -33.29 -37.95
CA GLU A 58 29.64 -32.36 -37.58
C GLU A 58 30.08 -31.52 -36.38
N TYR A 59 29.46 -30.35 -36.20
CA TYR A 59 29.81 -29.43 -35.11
C TYR A 59 28.56 -29.05 -34.31
N PRO A 60 27.95 -29.98 -33.55
CA PRO A 60 26.61 -29.81 -32.98
C PRO A 60 26.47 -28.56 -32.11
N ILE A 61 27.47 -28.27 -31.26
CA ILE A 61 27.49 -27.06 -30.43
C ILE A 61 27.47 -25.80 -31.29
N ALA A 62 28.32 -25.74 -32.33
CA ALA A 62 28.43 -24.58 -33.19
C ALA A 62 27.16 -24.40 -34.06
N GLU A 63 26.59 -25.49 -34.57
CA GLU A 63 25.37 -25.47 -35.37
C GLU A 63 24.18 -24.95 -34.54
N LEU A 64 23.96 -25.50 -33.34
CA LEU A 64 22.87 -25.08 -32.47
C LEU A 64 23.03 -23.64 -31.99
N LEU A 65 24.25 -23.22 -31.63
CA LEU A 65 24.51 -21.84 -31.21
C LEU A 65 24.58 -20.84 -32.37
N ASN A 66 24.44 -21.31 -33.61
CA ASN A 66 24.62 -20.54 -34.84
C ASN A 66 25.99 -19.84 -34.89
N TRP A 67 27.04 -20.54 -34.46
CA TRP A 67 28.43 -20.10 -34.53
C TRP A 67 29.04 -20.47 -35.88
N ARG A 68 29.95 -19.61 -36.35
CA ARG A 68 30.75 -19.92 -37.53
C ARG A 68 31.74 -21.04 -37.20
N VAL A 69 31.55 -22.20 -37.82
CA VAL A 69 32.49 -23.32 -37.75
C VAL A 69 33.83 -22.90 -38.35
N THR A 70 34.92 -23.10 -37.60
CA THR A 70 36.29 -22.86 -38.09
C THR A 70 37.01 -24.21 -38.18
N ARG A 71 37.08 -24.78 -39.38
CA ARG A 71 37.59 -26.15 -39.62
C ARG A 71 39.12 -26.29 -39.47
N PHE A 72 39.87 -25.18 -39.54
CA PHE A 72 41.34 -25.17 -39.51
C PHE A 72 41.89 -23.94 -38.76
N GLY A 73 42.01 -24.05 -37.43
CA GLY A 73 42.72 -23.05 -36.62
C GLY A 73 44.24 -23.27 -36.62
N LYS A 74 45.05 -22.22 -36.43
CA LYS A 74 46.52 -22.34 -36.26
C LYS A 74 46.95 -23.00 -34.95
N GLN A 75 46.01 -23.30 -34.04
CA GLN A 75 46.24 -23.92 -32.72
C GLN A 75 45.13 -24.95 -32.44
N THR A 76 45.51 -26.12 -31.92
CA THR A 76 44.61 -27.13 -31.38
C THR A 76 43.92 -26.58 -30.14
N ARG A 77 42.58 -26.45 -30.18
CA ARG A 77 41.77 -26.13 -29.00
C ARG A 77 41.30 -27.42 -28.33
N ALA A 78 41.13 -27.41 -27.01
CA ALA A 78 40.48 -28.52 -26.31
C ALA A 78 39.05 -28.71 -26.84
N SER A 79 38.63 -29.96 -27.05
CA SER A 79 37.24 -30.26 -27.43
C SER A 79 36.30 -29.78 -26.34
N MET A 80 35.30 -28.99 -26.71
CA MET A 80 34.27 -28.51 -25.80
C MET A 80 33.22 -29.59 -25.57
N ARG A 81 32.79 -29.76 -24.33
CA ARG A 81 31.68 -30.63 -23.95
C ARG A 81 30.69 -29.87 -23.09
N GLY A 82 29.46 -30.33 -23.06
CA GLY A 82 28.44 -29.84 -22.15
C GLY A 82 27.09 -30.45 -22.45
N TRP A 83 26.03 -29.83 -21.95
CA TRP A 83 24.67 -30.27 -22.20
C TRP A 83 23.79 -29.19 -22.83
N TRP A 84 22.89 -29.62 -23.69
CA TRP A 84 21.88 -28.81 -24.35
C TRP A 84 20.50 -29.13 -23.78
N VAL A 85 19.78 -28.08 -23.39
CA VAL A 85 18.38 -28.17 -22.98
C VAL A 85 17.50 -27.44 -23.99
N SER A 86 16.45 -28.11 -24.44
CA SER A 86 15.35 -27.48 -25.18
C SER A 86 14.01 -28.04 -24.72
N GLY A 87 12.93 -27.45 -25.20
CA GLY A 87 11.57 -27.78 -24.81
C GLY A 87 10.63 -27.87 -26.00
N VAL A 88 9.33 -27.72 -25.76
CA VAL A 88 8.30 -27.61 -26.80
C VAL A 88 8.00 -26.15 -27.14
N ASP A 89 7.53 -25.90 -28.37
CA ASP A 89 7.25 -24.56 -28.89
C ASP A 89 5.73 -24.29 -28.97
N PRO A 90 5.18 -23.37 -28.15
CA PRO A 90 3.76 -23.05 -28.18
C PRO A 90 3.33 -22.34 -29.48
N LEU A 91 4.29 -21.81 -30.24
CA LEU A 91 4.04 -21.09 -31.50
C LEU A 91 4.25 -21.97 -32.74
N ASN A 92 4.69 -23.22 -32.58
CA ASN A 92 4.91 -24.17 -33.66
C ASN A 92 4.25 -25.52 -33.34
N HIS A 93 2.92 -25.49 -33.13
CA HIS A 93 2.10 -26.69 -32.90
C HIS A 93 2.65 -27.64 -31.82
N TRP A 94 3.25 -27.08 -30.76
CA TRP A 94 3.85 -27.84 -29.65
C TRP A 94 4.97 -28.81 -30.05
N GLN A 95 5.53 -28.63 -31.25
CA GLN A 95 6.70 -29.38 -31.69
C GLN A 95 7.94 -29.01 -30.86
N ARG A 96 8.97 -29.85 -30.93
CA ARG A 96 10.25 -29.56 -30.28
C ARG A 96 10.80 -28.23 -30.78
N MET A 97 11.27 -27.41 -29.87
CA MET A 97 11.87 -26.13 -30.19
C MET A 97 13.33 -26.33 -30.64
N ASP A 98 13.67 -25.79 -31.81
CA ASP A 98 15.06 -25.76 -32.31
C ASP A 98 15.95 -24.88 -31.44
N TRP A 99 15.37 -23.85 -30.83
CA TRP A 99 16.03 -23.00 -29.86
C TRP A 99 16.17 -23.69 -28.50
N GLY A 100 17.30 -23.47 -27.84
CA GLY A 100 17.61 -24.00 -26.51
C GLY A 100 18.81 -23.30 -25.91
N ARG A 101 19.36 -23.90 -24.85
CA ARG A 101 20.55 -23.38 -24.16
C ARG A 101 21.59 -24.46 -23.98
N PHE A 102 22.83 -24.07 -24.23
CA PHE A 102 24.00 -24.90 -23.97
C PHE A 102 24.65 -24.48 -22.66
N LYS A 103 24.96 -25.44 -21.79
CA LYS A 103 25.82 -25.24 -20.63
C LYS A 103 27.14 -25.98 -20.86
N PRO A 104 28.28 -25.28 -21.03
CA PRO A 104 29.59 -25.91 -21.11
C PRO A 104 29.96 -26.58 -19.79
N ASP A 105 30.74 -27.66 -19.87
CA ASP A 105 31.37 -28.29 -18.72
C ASP A 105 32.35 -27.33 -18.05
N ALA A 106 32.52 -27.48 -16.73
CA ALA A 106 33.45 -26.67 -15.96
C ALA A 106 34.90 -26.83 -16.45
N ASP A 107 35.24 -28.01 -16.96
CA ASP A 107 36.58 -28.37 -17.43
C ASP A 107 36.85 -27.89 -18.86
N THR A 108 35.81 -27.55 -19.63
CA THR A 108 35.90 -26.98 -20.99
C THR A 108 35.12 -25.67 -21.10
N PRO A 109 35.49 -24.61 -20.34
CA PRO A 109 34.70 -23.41 -20.24
C PRO A 109 34.79 -22.56 -21.51
N VAL A 110 33.67 -21.98 -21.92
CA VAL A 110 33.65 -20.91 -22.92
C VAL A 110 33.78 -19.58 -22.20
N LEU A 111 34.83 -18.81 -22.49
CA LEU A 111 35.01 -17.50 -21.84
C LEU A 111 34.16 -16.42 -22.52
N ASP A 112 33.45 -15.63 -21.72
CA ASP A 112 32.79 -14.40 -22.16
C ASP A 112 33.86 -13.39 -22.61
N GLN A 113 33.82 -12.98 -23.88
CA GLN A 113 34.82 -12.09 -24.48
C GLN A 113 34.95 -10.72 -23.79
N LYS A 114 33.91 -10.25 -23.11
CA LYS A 114 33.91 -8.94 -22.43
C LYS A 114 34.33 -9.05 -20.97
N LYS A 115 33.95 -10.14 -20.29
CA LYS A 115 34.16 -10.31 -18.84
C LYS A 115 35.37 -11.18 -18.50
N GLY A 116 35.89 -11.94 -19.47
CA GLY A 116 36.97 -12.90 -19.25
C GLY A 116 36.62 -14.04 -18.29
N LYS A 117 35.32 -14.28 -18.04
CA LYS A 117 34.81 -15.30 -17.11
C LYS A 117 34.12 -16.43 -17.87
N PRO A 118 34.15 -17.67 -17.36
CA PRO A 118 33.36 -18.77 -17.92
C PRO A 118 31.87 -18.38 -18.08
N ALA A 119 31.35 -18.56 -19.29
CA ALA A 119 29.95 -18.38 -19.61
C ALA A 119 29.16 -19.52 -18.97
N LYS A 120 28.23 -19.17 -18.08
CA LYS A 120 27.40 -20.16 -17.38
C LYS A 120 26.40 -20.84 -18.32
N TYR A 121 25.88 -20.11 -19.30
CA TYR A 121 24.94 -20.61 -20.31
C TYR A 121 25.13 -19.82 -21.60
N LEU A 122 24.97 -20.50 -22.73
CA LEU A 122 25.03 -19.96 -24.08
C LEU A 122 23.70 -20.21 -24.79
N SER A 123 23.32 -19.27 -25.66
CA SER A 123 22.10 -19.34 -26.46
C SER A 123 22.41 -18.94 -27.90
N PRO A 124 21.63 -19.42 -28.88
CA PRO A 124 21.81 -19.06 -30.28
C PRO A 124 21.82 -17.54 -30.48
N SER A 125 22.87 -17.01 -31.14
CA SER A 125 22.99 -15.56 -31.37
C SER A 125 22.23 -15.14 -32.63
N LEU A 126 20.90 -15.12 -32.56
CA LEU A 126 20.01 -14.73 -33.66
C LEU A 126 19.69 -13.22 -33.69
N GLY A 127 20.53 -12.39 -33.05
CA GLY A 127 20.34 -10.93 -32.93
C GLY A 127 19.73 -10.48 -31.59
N LYS A 128 19.54 -9.17 -31.41
CA LYS A 128 18.90 -8.60 -30.20
C LYS A 128 17.47 -9.10 -30.09
N GLY A 129 17.06 -9.57 -28.91
CA GLY A 129 15.70 -10.08 -28.68
C GLY A 129 15.48 -11.54 -29.07
N SER A 130 16.54 -12.31 -29.37
CA SER A 130 16.45 -13.73 -29.73
C SER A 130 16.29 -14.71 -28.56
N SER A 131 16.32 -14.22 -27.30
CA SER A 131 16.04 -15.07 -26.14
C SER A 131 14.57 -15.47 -26.14
N ARG A 132 14.32 -16.78 -26.06
CA ARG A 132 12.99 -17.39 -25.87
C ARG A 132 12.88 -17.94 -24.45
N LEU A 133 11.70 -18.44 -24.08
CA LEU A 133 11.51 -19.24 -22.85
C LEU A 133 11.66 -20.74 -23.16
N VAL A 134 11.83 -21.58 -22.13
CA VAL A 134 11.84 -23.04 -22.28
C VAL A 134 10.63 -23.65 -21.59
N LEU A 135 9.84 -24.42 -22.35
CA LEU A 135 8.76 -25.27 -21.85
C LEU A 135 9.23 -26.73 -21.88
N LEU A 136 9.67 -27.27 -20.74
CA LEU A 136 10.16 -28.65 -20.68
C LEU A 136 9.05 -29.64 -21.06
N ASP A 137 9.34 -30.64 -21.89
CA ASP A 137 8.43 -31.77 -22.15
C ASP A 137 8.21 -32.56 -20.85
N VAL A 138 6.95 -32.79 -20.49
CA VAL A 138 6.56 -33.33 -19.18
C VAL A 138 6.06 -34.76 -19.32
N PRO A 139 6.62 -35.74 -18.59
CA PRO A 139 6.21 -37.13 -18.69
C PRO A 139 4.80 -37.34 -18.11
N PRO A 140 4.04 -38.35 -18.59
CA PRO A 140 2.66 -38.61 -18.15
C PRO A 140 2.48 -38.73 -16.63
N GLN A 141 3.47 -39.29 -15.91
CA GLN A 141 3.42 -39.42 -14.45
C GLN A 141 3.37 -38.07 -13.73
N ILE A 142 4.15 -37.08 -14.20
CA ILE A 142 4.16 -35.74 -13.62
C ILE A 142 2.91 -34.97 -14.05
N TRP A 143 2.45 -35.17 -15.29
CA TRP A 143 1.17 -34.63 -15.75
C TRP A 143 0.00 -35.12 -14.87
N GLN A 144 -0.06 -36.42 -14.58
CA GLN A 144 -1.06 -37.01 -13.69
C GLN A 144 -1.01 -36.41 -12.28
N LYS A 145 0.20 -36.21 -11.74
CA LYS A 145 0.40 -35.55 -10.43
C LYS A 145 -0.14 -34.11 -10.42
N ILE A 146 0.08 -33.36 -11.48
CA ILE A 146 -0.43 -31.97 -11.64
C ILE A 146 -1.96 -31.98 -11.79
N SER A 147 -2.51 -32.89 -12.59
CA SER A 147 -3.95 -33.10 -12.76
C SER A 147 -4.64 -33.34 -11.42
N GLN A 148 -4.10 -34.21 -10.57
CA GLN A 148 -4.61 -34.48 -9.23
C GLN A 148 -4.52 -33.25 -8.32
N ARG A 149 -3.38 -32.54 -8.33
CA ARG A 149 -3.19 -31.36 -7.47
C ARG A 149 -4.22 -30.26 -7.73
N PHE A 150 -4.49 -29.96 -8.99
CA PHE A 150 -5.41 -28.89 -9.38
C PHE A 150 -6.85 -29.39 -9.62
N ASN A 151 -7.10 -30.69 -9.42
CA ASN A 151 -8.38 -31.33 -9.67
C ASN A 151 -8.93 -31.05 -11.08
N VAL A 152 -8.08 -31.14 -12.09
CA VAL A 152 -8.44 -30.97 -13.50
C VAL A 152 -8.15 -32.27 -14.24
N PRO A 153 -9.14 -32.96 -14.82
CA PRO A 153 -8.91 -34.17 -15.58
C PRO A 153 -8.03 -33.95 -16.82
N ILE A 154 -7.26 -34.98 -17.19
CA ILE A 154 -6.56 -35.02 -18.48
C ILE A 154 -7.56 -35.48 -19.54
N ALA A 155 -7.96 -34.59 -20.46
CA ALA A 155 -8.86 -34.91 -21.56
C ALA A 155 -8.48 -34.11 -22.83
N ASP A 156 -8.52 -34.78 -23.98
CA ASP A 156 -8.48 -34.21 -25.35
C ASP A 156 -7.34 -33.22 -25.71
N SER A 157 -6.22 -33.22 -24.96
CA SER A 157 -5.01 -32.44 -25.30
C SER A 157 -3.88 -33.32 -25.83
N THR A 158 -3.13 -32.82 -26.82
CA THR A 158 -2.03 -33.56 -27.46
C THR A 158 -0.76 -33.63 -26.62
N ASN A 159 -0.58 -32.68 -25.70
CA ASN A 159 0.56 -32.59 -24.79
C ASN A 159 0.23 -31.79 -23.52
N PHE A 160 1.11 -31.87 -22.52
CA PHE A 160 0.95 -31.23 -21.22
C PHE A 160 0.75 -29.71 -21.29
N TRP A 161 1.51 -28.99 -22.10
CA TRP A 161 1.47 -27.52 -22.13
C TRP A 161 0.24 -26.99 -22.85
N GLU A 162 -0.24 -27.70 -23.86
CA GLU A 162 -1.55 -27.44 -24.45
C GLU A 162 -2.67 -27.58 -23.42
N TRP A 163 -2.64 -28.64 -22.62
CA TRP A 163 -3.61 -28.87 -21.54
C TRP A 163 -3.57 -27.77 -20.47
N VAL A 164 -2.37 -27.37 -20.02
CA VAL A 164 -2.16 -26.24 -19.08
C VAL A 164 -2.74 -24.95 -19.65
N TRP A 165 -2.53 -24.71 -20.95
CA TRP A 165 -3.04 -23.52 -21.62
C TRP A 165 -4.57 -23.54 -21.72
N GLN A 166 -5.18 -24.63 -22.22
CA GLN A 166 -6.63 -24.80 -22.41
C GLN A 166 -7.41 -24.67 -21.10
N HIS A 167 -6.88 -25.22 -20.00
CA HIS A 167 -7.55 -25.23 -18.69
C HIS A 167 -7.18 -24.04 -17.80
N ASN A 168 -6.43 -23.07 -18.33
CA ASN A 168 -6.02 -21.86 -17.63
C ASN A 168 -5.29 -22.12 -16.30
N LEU A 169 -4.52 -23.21 -16.22
CA LEU A 169 -3.86 -23.63 -14.99
C LEU A 169 -2.83 -22.61 -14.51
N PRO A 170 -2.61 -22.53 -13.18
CA PRO A 170 -1.61 -21.63 -12.63
C PRO A 170 -0.21 -22.02 -13.08
N ILE A 171 0.63 -21.03 -13.36
CA ILE A 171 2.01 -21.24 -13.79
C ILE A 171 3.01 -20.56 -12.85
N VAL A 172 4.17 -21.18 -12.67
CA VAL A 172 5.32 -20.63 -11.95
C VAL A 172 6.40 -20.22 -12.95
N LEU A 173 6.87 -18.99 -12.88
CA LEU A 173 7.99 -18.49 -13.69
C LEU A 173 9.26 -18.54 -12.86
N THR A 174 10.27 -19.29 -13.32
CA THR A 174 11.57 -19.41 -12.65
C THR A 174 12.70 -18.89 -13.53
N GLU A 175 13.81 -18.47 -12.92
CA GLU A 175 15.05 -18.19 -13.66
C GLU A 175 15.88 -19.49 -13.83
N GLY A 176 15.86 -20.04 -15.04
CA GLY A 176 16.63 -21.23 -15.43
C GLY A 176 15.84 -22.55 -15.44
N GLU A 177 16.37 -23.50 -16.19
CA GLU A 177 15.67 -24.72 -16.63
C GLU A 177 15.63 -25.79 -15.54
N LYS A 178 16.73 -25.97 -14.77
CA LYS A 178 16.75 -26.89 -13.62
C LYS A 178 15.72 -26.53 -12.56
N LYS A 179 15.51 -25.22 -12.34
CA LYS A 179 14.52 -24.68 -11.39
C LYS A 179 13.10 -25.00 -11.81
N ALA A 180 12.78 -24.78 -13.09
CA ALA A 180 11.48 -25.16 -13.64
C ALA A 180 11.28 -26.69 -13.57
N GLY A 181 12.30 -27.48 -13.89
CA GLY A 181 12.28 -28.94 -13.77
C GLY A 181 11.99 -29.41 -12.34
N CYS A 182 12.61 -28.79 -11.34
CA CYS A 182 12.38 -29.08 -9.92
C CYS A 182 10.92 -28.79 -9.53
N VAL A 183 10.40 -27.61 -9.88
CA VAL A 183 9.02 -27.21 -9.56
C VAL A 183 7.97 -28.08 -10.29
N LEU A 184 8.24 -28.47 -11.54
CA LEU A 184 7.43 -29.46 -12.27
C LEU A 184 7.41 -30.81 -11.54
N THR A 185 8.57 -31.26 -11.05
CA THR A 185 8.70 -32.51 -10.27
C THR A 185 7.84 -32.49 -9.00
N LEU A 186 7.67 -31.33 -8.37
CA LEU A 186 6.77 -31.14 -7.23
C LEU A 186 5.27 -31.15 -7.58
N GLY A 187 4.93 -31.11 -8.87
CA GLY A 187 3.57 -31.10 -9.36
C GLY A 187 2.99 -29.70 -9.56
N TYR A 188 3.81 -28.71 -9.95
CA TYR A 188 3.36 -27.37 -10.33
C TYR A 188 3.82 -27.03 -11.75
N PRO A 189 2.94 -26.53 -12.65
CA PRO A 189 3.37 -26.09 -13.98
C PRO A 189 4.41 -24.96 -13.86
N ALA A 190 5.62 -25.17 -14.40
CA ALA A 190 6.70 -24.19 -14.30
C ALA A 190 7.40 -23.93 -15.64
N ILE A 191 7.59 -22.65 -15.95
CA ILE A 191 8.20 -22.15 -17.18
C ILE A 191 9.57 -21.56 -16.85
N ALA A 192 10.59 -21.98 -17.60
CA ALA A 192 11.94 -21.48 -17.43
C ALA A 192 12.21 -20.23 -18.29
N LEU A 193 12.61 -19.15 -17.62
CA LEU A 193 13.15 -17.96 -18.27
C LEU A 193 14.68 -18.02 -18.24
N PRO A 194 15.39 -17.73 -19.35
CA PRO A 194 16.86 -17.76 -19.38
C PRO A 194 17.56 -16.79 -18.43
N GLY A 195 16.85 -15.74 -18.05
CA GLY A 195 17.23 -14.72 -17.08
C GLY A 195 16.00 -13.95 -16.61
N ILE A 196 16.09 -13.26 -15.47
CA ILE A 196 14.96 -12.50 -14.90
C ILE A 196 14.31 -11.47 -15.85
N PHE A 197 15.07 -10.95 -16.82
CA PHE A 197 14.59 -9.98 -17.80
C PHE A 197 14.13 -10.60 -19.13
N SER A 198 14.16 -11.92 -19.26
CA SER A 198 13.90 -12.60 -20.54
C SER A 198 12.41 -12.82 -20.83
N GLY A 199 11.51 -12.56 -19.87
CA GLY A 199 10.07 -12.69 -20.06
C GLY A 199 9.42 -11.56 -20.88
N TYR A 200 10.15 -10.47 -21.17
CA TYR A 200 9.64 -9.35 -21.96
C TYR A 200 10.74 -8.68 -22.78
N ARG A 201 10.36 -7.95 -23.83
CA ARG A 201 11.27 -7.14 -24.66
C ARG A 201 11.42 -5.76 -24.04
N ARG A 202 12.66 -5.34 -23.73
CA ARG A 202 12.91 -4.08 -23.01
C ARG A 202 12.60 -2.86 -23.86
N GLU A 203 12.80 -2.96 -25.17
CA GLU A 203 12.62 -1.89 -26.14
C GLU A 203 11.13 -1.60 -26.37
N THR A 204 10.33 -2.63 -26.62
CA THR A 204 8.89 -2.48 -26.91
C THR A 204 8.01 -2.51 -25.65
N ARG A 205 8.58 -2.91 -24.50
CA ARG A 205 7.84 -3.16 -23.25
C ARG A 205 6.67 -4.12 -23.43
N GLN A 206 6.84 -5.14 -24.26
CA GLN A 206 5.84 -6.20 -24.48
C GLN A 206 6.36 -7.54 -23.96
N LEU A 207 5.44 -8.40 -23.51
CA LEU A 207 5.77 -9.80 -23.20
C LEU A 207 6.37 -10.47 -24.45
N ILE A 208 7.26 -11.44 -24.24
CA ILE A 208 7.71 -12.29 -25.35
C ILE A 208 6.52 -13.10 -25.88
N ALA A 209 6.50 -13.41 -27.17
CA ALA A 209 5.33 -13.99 -27.84
C ALA A 209 4.85 -15.29 -27.18
N GLU A 210 5.79 -16.14 -26.74
CA GLU A 210 5.50 -17.38 -26.05
C GLU A 210 4.86 -17.14 -24.69
N LEU A 211 5.35 -16.16 -23.92
CA LEU A 211 4.75 -15.87 -22.61
C LEU A 211 3.40 -15.14 -22.77
N ALA A 212 3.27 -14.28 -23.78
CA ALA A 212 2.00 -13.65 -24.14
C ALA A 212 0.93 -14.69 -24.49
N TYR A 213 1.31 -15.80 -25.13
CA TYR A 213 0.41 -16.92 -25.42
C TYR A 213 -0.23 -17.52 -24.15
N PHE A 214 0.51 -17.56 -23.04
CA PHE A 214 0.02 -18.03 -21.74
C PHE A 214 -0.67 -16.93 -20.92
N ALA A 215 -0.45 -15.64 -21.25
CA ALA A 215 -1.02 -14.51 -20.54
C ALA A 215 -2.51 -14.35 -20.87
N SER A 216 -3.36 -15.01 -20.09
CA SER A 216 -4.81 -15.08 -20.29
C SER A 216 -5.55 -14.58 -19.06
N LYS A 217 -6.80 -14.14 -19.28
CA LYS A 217 -7.63 -13.53 -18.23
C LYS A 217 -7.78 -14.48 -17.04
N GLU A 218 -7.63 -13.94 -15.83
CA GLU A 218 -7.72 -14.63 -14.54
C GLU A 218 -6.67 -15.72 -14.29
N ARG A 219 -5.73 -15.99 -15.21
CA ARG A 219 -4.65 -16.96 -14.96
C ARG A 219 -3.82 -16.53 -13.77
N SER A 220 -3.60 -17.43 -12.81
CA SER A 220 -2.66 -17.16 -11.73
C SER A 220 -1.22 -17.41 -12.19
N VAL A 221 -0.35 -16.40 -12.05
CA VAL A 221 1.07 -16.47 -12.42
C VAL A 221 1.92 -16.16 -11.19
N HIS A 222 2.76 -17.10 -10.80
CA HIS A 222 3.68 -16.97 -9.67
C HIS A 222 5.09 -16.70 -10.18
N ILE A 223 5.69 -15.57 -9.82
CA ILE A 223 7.09 -15.28 -10.14
C ILE A 223 7.97 -15.77 -8.98
N CYS A 224 8.91 -16.67 -9.26
CA CYS A 224 9.83 -17.27 -8.30
C CYS A 224 11.27 -17.11 -8.79
N PHE A 225 11.89 -15.97 -8.49
CA PHE A 225 13.30 -15.70 -8.80
C PHE A 225 14.22 -15.97 -7.60
N ASP A 226 15.50 -16.11 -7.89
CA ASP A 226 16.52 -16.50 -6.91
C ASP A 226 16.60 -15.53 -5.71
N TYR A 227 16.96 -16.08 -4.55
CA TYR A 227 17.37 -15.31 -3.39
C TYR A 227 18.70 -14.60 -3.65
N GLU A 228 18.84 -13.37 -3.15
CA GLU A 228 20.02 -12.54 -3.38
C GLU A 228 20.21 -11.53 -2.25
N THR A 229 21.46 -11.15 -1.98
CA THR A 229 21.84 -10.18 -0.94
C THR A 229 22.57 -8.97 -1.51
N LYS A 230 23.08 -9.05 -2.74
CA LYS A 230 23.80 -7.95 -3.40
C LYS A 230 22.82 -6.83 -3.79
N PRO A 231 23.03 -5.57 -3.33
CA PRO A 231 22.09 -4.46 -3.55
C PRO A 231 21.73 -4.24 -5.03
N LYS A 232 22.72 -4.22 -5.92
CA LYS A 232 22.49 -4.03 -7.37
C LYS A 232 21.64 -5.14 -7.99
N THR A 233 21.83 -6.39 -7.54
CA THR A 233 21.08 -7.53 -8.06
C THR A 233 19.66 -7.55 -7.47
N LEU A 234 19.49 -7.23 -6.19
CA LEU A 234 18.17 -7.01 -5.57
C LEU A 234 17.35 -5.95 -6.31
N GLN A 235 17.98 -4.83 -6.67
CA GLN A 235 17.34 -3.80 -7.49
C GLN A 235 16.92 -4.32 -8.87
N ASN A 236 17.76 -5.14 -9.51
CA ASN A 236 17.43 -5.76 -10.80
C ASN A 236 16.27 -6.76 -10.68
N ILE A 237 16.23 -7.59 -9.63
CA ILE A 237 15.12 -8.52 -9.35
C ILE A 237 13.83 -7.74 -9.11
N PHE A 238 13.90 -6.66 -8.33
CA PHE A 238 12.76 -5.76 -8.12
C PHE A 238 12.22 -5.18 -9.43
N LEU A 239 13.11 -4.65 -10.27
CA LEU A 239 12.74 -4.06 -11.56
C LEU A 239 12.18 -5.12 -12.54
N ALA A 240 12.80 -6.29 -12.61
CA ALA A 240 12.39 -7.38 -13.48
C ALA A 240 11.01 -7.91 -13.08
N THR A 241 10.84 -8.27 -11.81
CA THR A 241 9.57 -8.79 -11.25
C THR A 241 8.45 -7.77 -11.42
N SER A 242 8.71 -6.50 -11.07
CA SER A 242 7.70 -5.43 -11.19
C SER A 242 7.24 -5.21 -12.62
N ARG A 243 8.18 -5.18 -13.58
CA ARG A 243 7.83 -4.94 -15.00
C ARG A 243 7.14 -6.14 -15.61
N LEU A 244 7.70 -7.33 -15.43
CA LEU A 244 7.11 -8.56 -15.94
C LEU A 244 5.70 -8.76 -15.37
N GLY A 245 5.58 -8.62 -14.04
CA GLY A 245 4.31 -8.71 -13.34
C GLY A 245 3.29 -7.69 -13.84
N GLN A 246 3.66 -6.42 -14.04
CA GLN A 246 2.72 -5.42 -14.55
C GLN A 246 2.23 -5.76 -15.97
N LEU A 247 3.11 -6.26 -16.84
CA LEU A 247 2.71 -6.66 -18.20
C LEU A 247 1.73 -7.85 -18.18
N LEU A 248 1.94 -8.81 -17.28
CA LEU A 248 1.03 -9.93 -17.06
C LEU A 248 -0.31 -9.47 -16.47
N THR A 249 -0.29 -8.56 -15.47
CA THR A 249 -1.50 -7.96 -14.91
C THR A 249 -2.29 -7.20 -15.97
N ASN A 250 -1.62 -6.45 -16.85
CA ASN A 250 -2.25 -5.74 -17.96
C ASN A 250 -2.87 -6.69 -18.99
N ALA A 251 -2.31 -7.89 -19.16
CA ALA A 251 -2.89 -8.98 -19.95
C ALA A 251 -4.02 -9.74 -19.23
N GLY A 252 -4.41 -9.32 -18.01
CA GLY A 252 -5.52 -9.88 -17.24
C GLY A 252 -5.14 -11.01 -16.29
N CYS A 253 -3.86 -11.32 -16.10
CA CYS A 253 -3.39 -12.34 -15.16
C CYS A 253 -3.46 -11.88 -13.70
N GLN A 254 -3.61 -12.81 -12.77
CA GLN A 254 -3.43 -12.61 -11.33
C GLN A 254 -1.99 -12.94 -10.93
N VAL A 255 -1.17 -11.92 -10.70
CA VAL A 255 0.26 -12.10 -10.45
C VAL A 255 0.58 -12.15 -8.97
N LYS A 256 1.26 -13.22 -8.54
CA LYS A 256 1.82 -13.41 -7.20
C LYS A 256 3.34 -13.56 -7.27
N VAL A 257 4.02 -13.29 -6.16
CA VAL A 257 5.47 -13.41 -6.04
C VAL A 257 5.82 -14.38 -4.91
N ILE A 258 6.53 -15.44 -5.26
CA ILE A 258 7.13 -16.36 -4.29
C ILE A 258 8.51 -15.79 -3.93
N THR A 259 8.69 -15.38 -2.69
CA THR A 259 9.99 -14.90 -2.18
C THR A 259 10.66 -16.02 -1.42
N LEU A 260 11.79 -16.50 -1.92
CA LEU A 260 12.60 -17.51 -1.23
C LEU A 260 13.20 -16.91 0.06
N PRO A 261 13.16 -17.64 1.19
CA PRO A 261 13.59 -17.12 2.50
C PRO A 261 15.11 -16.99 2.64
N GLY A 262 15.88 -17.63 1.76
CA GLY A 262 17.34 -17.78 1.87
C GLY A 262 17.74 -18.85 2.90
N ALA A 263 19.02 -19.23 2.99
CA ALA A 263 20.14 -18.81 2.13
C ALA A 263 20.25 -19.64 0.84
N GLU A 264 19.41 -20.67 0.69
CA GLU A 264 19.33 -21.49 -0.51
C GLU A 264 18.93 -20.60 -1.69
N LYS A 265 19.83 -20.51 -2.68
CA LYS A 265 19.77 -19.46 -3.70
C LYS A 265 18.63 -19.67 -4.68
N GLY A 266 18.60 -20.84 -5.33
CA GLY A 266 17.55 -21.23 -6.24
C GLY A 266 16.40 -21.95 -5.53
N VAL A 267 15.23 -21.98 -6.16
CA VAL A 267 14.10 -22.81 -5.69
C VAL A 267 14.46 -24.30 -5.71
N ASP A 268 15.31 -24.74 -6.65
CA ASP A 268 15.86 -26.10 -6.68
C ASP A 268 16.73 -26.38 -5.45
N ASP A 269 17.65 -25.47 -5.12
CA ASP A 269 18.47 -25.60 -3.90
C ASP A 269 17.59 -25.62 -2.63
N PHE A 270 16.57 -24.76 -2.57
CA PHE A 270 15.65 -24.66 -1.45
C PHE A 270 14.84 -25.95 -1.25
N VAL A 271 14.29 -26.50 -2.33
CA VAL A 271 13.51 -27.74 -2.29
C VAL A 271 14.37 -28.93 -1.89
N VAL A 272 15.59 -29.03 -2.41
CA VAL A 272 16.53 -30.10 -2.03
C VAL A 272 16.87 -30.02 -0.54
N ALA A 273 17.03 -28.82 0.01
CA ALA A 273 17.38 -28.63 1.41
C ALA A 273 16.18 -28.74 2.39
N ARG A 274 14.98 -28.31 1.97
CA ARG A 274 13.82 -28.11 2.85
C ARG A 274 12.59 -28.98 2.53
N GLY A 275 12.59 -29.66 1.38
CA GLY A 275 11.52 -30.55 0.95
C GLY A 275 10.33 -29.87 0.28
N ALA A 276 9.40 -30.70 -0.21
CA ALA A 276 8.23 -30.29 -0.98
C ALA A 276 7.20 -29.49 -0.16
N ASP A 277 7.00 -29.84 1.11
CA ASP A 277 6.03 -29.18 1.99
C ASP A 277 6.44 -27.74 2.27
N ALA A 278 7.75 -27.48 2.43
CA ALA A 278 8.27 -26.13 2.60
C ALA A 278 8.00 -25.26 1.36
N PHE A 279 8.13 -25.80 0.14
CA PHE A 279 7.76 -25.07 -1.07
C PHE A 279 6.26 -24.87 -1.20
N THR A 280 5.45 -25.86 -0.83
CA THR A 280 3.98 -25.77 -0.81
C THR A 280 3.54 -24.59 0.06
N ASN A 281 4.11 -24.45 1.25
CA ASN A 281 3.88 -23.30 2.13
C ASN A 281 4.27 -21.96 1.47
N LEU A 282 5.40 -21.88 0.76
CA LEU A 282 5.80 -20.67 0.03
C LEU A 282 4.87 -20.33 -1.13
N TYR A 283 4.38 -21.35 -1.85
CA TYR A 283 3.43 -21.19 -2.95
C TYR A 283 2.08 -20.68 -2.43
N GLU A 284 1.55 -21.27 -1.37
CA GLU A 284 0.26 -20.89 -0.78
C GLU A 284 0.31 -19.51 -0.10
N SER A 285 1.43 -19.18 0.53
CA SER A 285 1.67 -17.88 1.17
C SER A 285 2.08 -16.77 0.18
N ALA A 286 2.22 -17.07 -1.11
CA ALA A 286 2.67 -16.12 -2.12
C ALA A 286 1.78 -14.88 -2.17
N ILE A 287 2.41 -13.71 -2.09
CA ILE A 287 1.69 -12.43 -2.05
C ILE A 287 1.50 -11.87 -3.45
N GLU A 288 0.35 -11.25 -3.68
CA GLU A 288 0.07 -10.48 -4.91
C GLU A 288 1.14 -9.41 -5.17
N LEU A 289 1.41 -9.15 -6.46
CA LEU A 289 2.48 -8.28 -6.94
C LEU A 289 2.47 -6.89 -6.28
N GLU A 290 1.31 -6.24 -6.19
CA GLU A 290 1.21 -4.87 -5.67
C GLU A 290 1.61 -4.79 -4.18
N PHE A 291 1.27 -5.82 -3.40
CA PHE A 291 1.67 -5.93 -1.99
C PHE A 291 3.15 -6.26 -1.85
N TRP A 292 3.68 -7.11 -2.73
CA TRP A 292 5.11 -7.35 -2.80
C TRP A 292 5.89 -6.07 -3.10
N GLN A 293 5.43 -5.29 -4.08
CA GLN A 293 6.03 -3.99 -4.41
C GLN A 293 6.01 -3.02 -3.23
N ALA A 294 4.86 -2.88 -2.56
CA ALA A 294 4.73 -2.05 -1.37
C ALA A 294 5.65 -2.52 -0.23
N SER A 295 5.76 -3.82 0.00
CA SER A 295 6.63 -4.38 1.06
C SER A 295 8.10 -4.01 0.85
N LYS A 296 8.57 -3.97 -0.40
CA LYS A 296 9.95 -3.61 -0.72
C LYS A 296 10.27 -2.15 -0.40
N LEU A 297 9.28 -1.28 -0.35
CA LEU A 297 9.49 0.10 0.06
C LEU A 297 9.98 0.18 1.51
N TRP A 298 9.65 -0.75 2.40
CA TRP A 298 10.15 -0.78 3.78
C TRP A 298 11.62 -1.26 3.92
N SER A 299 12.27 -1.63 2.82
CA SER A 299 13.63 -2.17 2.86
C SER A 299 14.66 -1.05 3.11
N LEU A 300 15.70 -1.39 3.86
CA LEU A 300 16.93 -0.62 3.94
C LEU A 300 18.03 -1.41 3.22
N THR A 301 18.37 -1.02 2.00
CA THR A 301 19.36 -1.70 1.14
C THR A 301 20.71 -0.99 1.08
N TYR A 302 20.81 0.21 1.65
CA TYR A 302 22.09 0.86 1.90
C TYR A 302 23.00 -0.02 2.76
N SER A 303 24.28 -0.09 2.38
CA SER A 303 25.29 -0.81 3.14
C SER A 303 25.47 -0.17 4.51
N ALA A 304 25.33 -0.95 5.58
CA ALA A 304 25.60 -0.49 6.93
C ALA A 304 27.10 -0.16 7.09
N SER A 305 27.39 1.07 7.48
CA SER A 305 28.71 1.51 7.94
C SER A 305 29.05 0.89 9.30
N LEU A 306 28.04 0.67 10.15
CA LEU A 306 28.16 0.00 11.43
C LEU A 306 26.98 -0.96 11.63
N LYS A 307 27.28 -2.23 11.92
CA LYS A 307 26.30 -3.23 12.33
C LYS A 307 26.44 -3.50 13.82
N LEU A 308 25.32 -3.42 14.53
CA LEU A 308 25.23 -3.68 15.95
C LEU A 308 24.20 -4.79 16.21
N ASN A 309 24.32 -5.48 17.34
CA ASN A 309 23.30 -6.40 17.82
C ASN A 309 23.29 -6.34 19.36
N GLN A 310 22.79 -5.22 19.87
CA GLN A 310 22.77 -4.93 21.31
C GLN A 310 21.48 -4.20 21.73
N PRO A 311 21.03 -4.38 22.99
CA PRO A 311 19.80 -3.77 23.49
C PRO A 311 19.84 -2.24 23.51
N PHE A 312 20.98 -1.63 23.82
CA PHE A 312 21.14 -0.17 23.85
C PHE A 312 22.29 0.27 22.96
N LEU A 313 22.09 1.32 22.16
CA LEU A 313 23.08 1.78 21.17
C LEU A 313 24.39 2.29 21.81
N GLY A 314 24.34 2.88 23.00
CA GLY A 314 25.51 3.44 23.67
C GLY A 314 26.07 4.67 22.94
N ASP A 315 27.38 4.90 23.05
CA ASP A 315 28.11 5.97 22.37
C ASP A 315 28.42 5.55 20.93
N LEU A 316 27.73 6.16 19.96
CA LEU A 316 27.93 5.89 18.55
C LEU A 316 29.02 6.80 17.97
N PRO A 317 29.86 6.30 17.04
CA PRO A 317 30.90 7.10 16.38
C PRO A 317 30.29 7.91 15.23
N TYR A 318 29.47 8.90 15.56
CA TYR A 318 28.87 9.79 14.56
C TYR A 318 29.96 10.52 13.74
N PRO A 319 29.75 10.71 12.42
CA PRO A 319 30.63 11.54 11.61
C PRO A 319 30.54 13.00 12.01
N GLU A 320 31.59 13.79 11.76
CA GLU A 320 31.61 15.22 12.08
C GLU A 320 30.63 16.03 11.21
N SER A 321 30.42 15.61 9.95
CA SER A 321 29.52 16.24 8.98
C SER A 321 28.87 15.20 8.06
N GLY A 322 27.84 15.62 7.32
CA GLY A 322 27.13 14.80 6.34
C GLY A 322 25.81 14.24 6.84
N LEU A 323 25.40 13.08 6.31
CA LEU A 323 24.12 12.44 6.62
C LEU A 323 24.34 11.15 7.42
N ALA A 324 23.90 11.13 8.67
CA ALA A 324 23.91 9.97 9.56
C ALA A 324 22.50 9.34 9.64
N CYS A 325 22.40 8.04 9.37
CA CYS A 325 21.13 7.32 9.29
C CYS A 325 21.15 6.12 10.26
N ILE A 326 20.26 6.08 11.25
CA ILE A 326 20.28 5.07 12.31
C ILE A 326 18.98 4.26 12.31
N LYS A 327 19.10 2.97 11.98
CA LYS A 327 18.03 1.98 12.13
C LYS A 327 18.20 1.19 13.41
N SER A 328 17.30 1.35 14.37
CA SER A 328 17.35 0.61 15.63
C SER A 328 15.96 0.49 16.26
N ALA A 329 15.66 -0.69 16.83
CA ALA A 329 14.35 -1.01 17.40
C ALA A 329 13.84 0.01 18.44
N LYS A 330 12.55 -0.07 18.77
CA LYS A 330 11.95 0.80 19.79
C LYS A 330 12.57 0.50 21.16
N GLY A 331 12.85 1.53 21.96
CA GLY A 331 13.39 1.37 23.32
C GLY A 331 14.90 1.09 23.41
N THR A 332 15.66 1.17 22.32
CA THR A 332 17.10 0.84 22.29
C THR A 332 18.03 2.03 22.61
N GLY A 333 17.51 3.11 23.20
CA GLY A 333 18.32 4.27 23.59
C GLY A 333 18.82 5.15 22.44
N LYS A 334 18.08 5.24 21.31
CA LYS A 334 18.37 6.18 20.20
C LYS A 334 18.58 7.62 20.69
N THR A 335 17.62 8.14 21.44
CA THR A 335 17.69 9.50 22.01
C THR A 335 18.83 9.65 23.01
N THR A 336 19.13 8.60 23.79
CA THR A 336 20.26 8.59 24.74
C THR A 336 21.62 8.66 24.00
N ALA A 337 21.76 7.99 22.86
CA ALA A 337 22.99 8.03 22.05
C ALA A 337 23.33 9.45 21.57
N LEU A 338 22.32 10.30 21.34
CA LEU A 338 22.50 11.71 20.95
C LEU A 338 23.13 12.56 22.06
N GLN A 339 22.91 12.22 23.34
CA GLN A 339 23.45 13.00 24.47
C GLN A 339 24.97 13.06 24.45
N ALA A 340 25.64 11.95 24.10
CA ALA A 340 27.09 11.90 24.00
C ALA A 340 27.63 12.76 22.86
N LEU A 341 26.94 12.74 21.71
CA LEU A 341 27.26 13.58 20.56
C LEU A 341 27.15 15.08 20.91
N ILE A 342 26.01 15.48 21.46
CA ILE A 342 25.73 16.90 21.76
C ILE A 342 26.74 17.45 22.78
N LYS A 343 27.12 16.65 23.79
CA LYS A 343 28.18 17.01 24.73
C LYS A 343 29.55 17.19 24.07
N LYS A 344 29.90 16.33 23.10
CA LYS A 344 31.16 16.41 22.34
C LYS A 344 31.19 17.56 21.33
N SER A 345 30.03 17.99 20.85
CA SER A 345 29.86 19.05 19.84
C SER A 345 29.60 20.43 20.45
N ALA A 346 30.12 20.69 21.65
CA ALA A 346 29.95 21.97 22.35
C ALA A 346 30.32 23.16 21.43
N GLY A 347 29.38 24.10 21.27
CA GLY A 347 29.52 25.27 20.40
C GLY A 347 28.83 25.17 19.04
N ARG A 348 28.35 23.99 18.62
CA ARG A 348 27.50 23.84 17.41
C ARG A 348 26.03 24.05 17.76
N LYS A 349 25.28 24.70 16.87
CA LYS A 349 23.82 24.81 16.98
C LYS A 349 23.18 23.44 16.81
N VAL A 350 22.17 23.13 17.61
CA VAL A 350 21.40 21.88 17.56
C VAL A 350 19.93 22.18 17.30
N LEU A 351 19.38 21.59 16.23
CA LEU A 351 17.96 21.66 15.87
C LEU A 351 17.33 20.28 15.99
N VAL A 352 16.24 20.15 16.73
CA VAL A 352 15.42 18.93 16.72
C VAL A 352 14.13 19.22 15.96
N ILE A 353 13.85 18.45 14.92
CA ILE A 353 12.59 18.51 14.17
C ILE A 353 11.80 17.23 14.43
N THR A 354 10.57 17.39 14.87
CA THR A 354 9.63 16.28 15.14
C THR A 354 8.29 16.52 14.46
N HIS A 355 7.39 15.52 14.51
CA HIS A 355 6.02 15.64 14.00
C HIS A 355 4.98 15.87 15.11
N ARG A 356 5.40 15.94 16.39
CA ARG A 356 4.52 16.16 17.55
C ARG A 356 5.23 16.99 18.62
N ILE A 357 4.54 18.01 19.12
CA ILE A 357 5.05 18.91 20.17
C ILE A 357 5.50 18.15 21.42
N GLN A 358 4.67 17.24 21.95
CA GLN A 358 4.97 16.56 23.20
C GLN A 358 6.15 15.57 23.09
N LEU A 359 6.27 14.88 21.95
CA LEU A 359 7.46 14.06 21.65
C LEU A 359 8.72 14.95 21.61
N GLY A 360 8.65 16.05 20.88
CA GLY A 360 9.74 17.00 20.74
C GLY A 360 10.20 17.57 22.07
N LYS A 361 9.28 18.00 22.94
CA LYS A 361 9.59 18.45 24.31
C LYS A 361 10.34 17.39 25.12
N ALA A 362 9.88 16.13 25.08
CA ALA A 362 10.54 15.04 25.79
C ALA A 362 11.97 14.78 25.26
N ILE A 363 12.16 14.83 23.93
CA ILE A 363 13.48 14.68 23.31
C ILE A 363 14.40 15.84 23.73
N CYS A 364 13.95 17.09 23.58
CA CYS A 364 14.67 18.31 23.97
C CYS A 364 15.13 18.25 25.42
N GLN A 365 14.22 17.92 26.35
CA GLN A 365 14.53 17.74 27.76
C GLN A 365 15.60 16.66 27.97
N SER A 366 15.51 15.53 27.26
CA SER A 366 16.45 14.42 27.42
C SER A 366 17.87 14.76 26.93
N ILE A 367 18.02 15.63 25.94
CA ILE A 367 19.32 16.02 25.38
C ILE A 367 19.84 17.36 25.91
N GLY A 368 19.04 18.07 26.71
CA GLY A 368 19.43 19.32 27.36
C GLY A 368 19.34 20.56 26.47
N ILE A 369 18.35 20.62 25.56
CA ILE A 369 18.04 21.83 24.78
C ILE A 369 16.59 22.26 25.03
N ASP A 370 16.27 23.51 24.71
CA ASP A 370 14.94 24.07 24.92
C ASP A 370 13.96 23.72 23.78
N TRP A 371 12.67 23.73 24.09
CA TRP A 371 11.63 23.77 23.07
C TRP A 371 11.45 25.20 22.57
N ILE A 372 11.01 25.40 21.32
CA ILE A 372 10.92 26.73 20.70
C ILE A 372 10.21 27.79 21.56
N ASP A 373 9.12 27.44 22.24
CA ASP A 373 8.36 28.38 23.09
C ASP A 373 9.17 28.94 24.27
N ASP A 374 10.13 28.17 24.76
CA ASP A 374 11.00 28.52 25.88
C ASP A 374 12.30 29.17 25.36
N ALA A 375 12.84 28.68 24.25
CA ALA A 375 14.01 29.22 23.59
C ALA A 375 13.81 30.71 23.21
N LEU A 376 12.63 31.07 22.70
CA LEU A 376 12.27 32.45 22.33
C LEU A 376 12.23 33.43 23.52
N LYS A 377 12.15 32.93 24.76
CA LYS A 377 12.15 33.74 25.98
C LYS A 377 13.54 33.86 26.63
N SER A 378 14.48 33.04 26.18
CA SER A 378 15.84 32.97 26.72
C SER A 378 16.81 33.80 25.88
N GLU A 379 17.91 34.26 26.50
CA GLU A 379 19.03 34.87 25.76
C GLU A 379 19.87 33.82 24.99
N ASN A 380 19.66 32.53 25.24
CA ASN A 380 20.36 31.40 24.61
C ASN A 380 19.67 30.95 23.30
N GLN A 381 19.55 31.87 22.33
CA GLN A 381 18.74 31.72 21.11
C GLN A 381 19.21 30.69 20.07
N HIS A 382 20.21 29.84 20.34
CA HIS A 382 20.94 29.16 19.27
C HIS A 382 20.68 27.66 19.12
N SER A 383 19.90 27.00 20.00
CA SER A 383 19.56 25.59 19.87
C SER A 383 18.19 25.29 20.45
N TYR A 384 17.32 24.64 19.67
CA TYR A 384 15.96 24.34 20.11
C TYR A 384 15.32 23.19 19.31
N GLY A 385 14.20 22.68 19.82
CA GLY A 385 13.32 21.79 19.09
C GLY A 385 12.05 22.47 18.57
N LEU A 386 11.54 21.99 17.44
CA LEU A 386 10.28 22.43 16.85
C LEU A 386 9.48 21.26 16.24
N CYS A 387 8.18 21.49 16.02
CA CYS A 387 7.34 20.62 15.19
C CYS A 387 7.47 21.05 13.73
N VAL A 388 7.52 20.11 12.78
CA VAL A 388 7.74 20.41 11.36
C VAL A 388 6.69 21.38 10.78
N ASP A 389 5.49 21.44 11.35
CA ASP A 389 4.48 22.46 11.05
C ASP A 389 4.98 23.90 11.19
N SER A 390 5.97 24.14 12.05
CA SER A 390 6.59 25.45 12.29
C SER A 390 7.84 25.70 11.44
N LEU A 391 8.18 24.80 10.52
CA LEU A 391 9.35 24.93 9.65
C LEU A 391 9.07 25.89 8.47
N HIS A 392 8.69 27.12 8.76
CA HIS A 392 8.46 28.17 7.77
C HIS A 392 8.61 29.58 8.39
N PRO A 393 8.87 30.64 7.59
CA PRO A 393 9.14 31.99 8.09
C PRO A 393 7.96 32.67 8.80
N ASN A 394 6.73 32.29 8.45
CA ASN A 394 5.51 32.86 9.03
C ASN A 394 5.12 32.18 10.35
N SER A 395 5.87 31.18 10.80
CA SER A 395 5.65 30.51 12.08
C SER A 395 6.07 31.44 13.23
N ARG A 396 5.66 31.08 14.46
CA ARG A 396 6.17 31.75 15.68
C ARG A 396 7.69 31.70 15.80
N ALA A 397 8.32 30.66 15.24
CA ALA A 397 9.76 30.51 15.23
C ALA A 397 10.47 31.46 14.26
N ARG A 398 9.73 32.07 13.30
CA ARG A 398 10.30 32.84 12.18
C ARG A 398 11.47 32.13 11.51
N PHE A 399 11.27 30.85 11.24
CA PHE A 399 12.35 29.94 10.90
C PHE A 399 13.08 30.37 9.61
N ASN A 400 14.40 30.51 9.71
CA ASN A 400 15.29 30.85 8.61
C ASN A 400 16.39 29.77 8.48
N PRO A 401 16.46 29.02 7.37
CA PRO A 401 17.49 28.00 7.14
C PRO A 401 18.93 28.51 7.26
N ALA A 402 19.21 29.74 6.85
CA ALA A 402 20.56 30.32 6.88
C ALA A 402 21.12 30.46 8.31
N ASP A 403 20.27 30.47 9.34
CA ASP A 403 20.73 30.53 10.73
C ASP A 403 21.37 29.22 11.21
N TRP A 404 21.31 28.15 10.41
CA TRP A 404 21.71 26.79 10.79
C TRP A 404 22.98 26.29 10.08
N GLU A 405 23.84 27.19 9.60
CA GLU A 405 25.16 26.83 9.08
C GLU A 405 25.98 26.01 10.10
N GLY A 406 26.60 24.92 9.63
CA GLY A 406 27.41 24.03 10.44
C GLY A 406 26.65 23.30 11.56
N ALA A 407 25.32 23.40 11.63
CA ALA A 407 24.51 22.88 12.72
C ALA A 407 24.43 21.34 12.73
N ILE A 408 23.94 20.81 13.85
CA ILE A 408 23.48 19.43 13.98
C ILE A 408 21.95 19.45 13.92
N VAL A 409 21.37 18.86 12.88
CA VAL A 409 19.92 18.74 12.71
C VAL A 409 19.50 17.30 12.97
N ILE A 410 18.51 17.11 13.83
CA ILE A 410 18.06 15.80 14.31
C ILE A 410 16.60 15.59 13.89
N LEU A 411 16.38 14.56 13.09
CA LEU A 411 15.08 14.03 12.68
C LEU A 411 14.86 12.70 13.42
N ASP A 412 14.25 12.76 14.61
CA ASP A 412 13.83 11.56 15.34
C ASP A 412 12.47 11.09 14.82
N GLU A 413 12.31 9.77 14.65
CA GLU A 413 11.18 9.17 13.94
C GLU A 413 11.01 9.76 12.53
N VAL A 414 12.11 9.78 11.76
CA VAL A 414 12.19 10.45 10.45
C VAL A 414 11.08 10.02 9.47
N GLU A 415 10.66 8.75 9.48
CA GLU A 415 9.58 8.28 8.60
C GLU A 415 8.27 9.02 8.92
N GLN A 416 8.01 9.28 10.20
CA GLN A 416 6.81 9.99 10.68
C GLN A 416 6.92 11.50 10.45
N VAL A 417 8.11 12.09 10.63
CA VAL A 417 8.37 13.51 10.33
C VAL A 417 8.10 13.81 8.85
N LEU A 418 8.68 13.01 7.96
CA LEU A 418 8.51 13.18 6.53
C LEU A 418 7.07 12.89 6.08
N TRP A 419 6.45 11.83 6.62
CA TRP A 419 5.05 11.53 6.32
C TRP A 419 4.11 12.67 6.76
N HIS A 420 4.33 13.24 7.93
CA HIS A 420 3.55 14.37 8.43
C HIS A 420 3.71 15.61 7.55
N ALA A 421 4.95 15.99 7.21
CA ALA A 421 5.22 17.10 6.30
C ALA A 421 4.56 16.92 4.92
N LEU A 422 4.55 15.69 4.39
CA LEU A 422 4.02 15.39 3.06
C LEU A 422 2.50 15.19 3.00
N ASN A 423 1.86 14.76 4.10
CA ASN A 423 0.46 14.32 4.08
C ASN A 423 -0.46 14.94 5.15
N SER A 424 0.06 15.50 6.25
CA SER A 424 -0.79 16.00 7.34
C SER A 424 -1.69 17.15 6.89
N ALA A 425 -2.92 17.19 7.40
CA ALA A 425 -3.84 18.31 7.20
C ALA A 425 -3.39 19.60 7.91
N THR A 426 -2.60 19.49 8.99
CA THR A 426 -2.07 20.65 9.72
C THR A 426 -1.04 21.41 8.90
N CYS A 427 -0.29 20.71 8.04
CA CYS A 427 0.65 21.33 7.11
C CYS A 427 -0.02 21.91 5.85
N TYR A 428 -1.31 21.62 5.58
CA TYR A 428 -1.97 21.92 4.29
C TYR A 428 -1.77 23.38 3.82
N GLN A 429 -1.91 24.34 4.73
CA GLN A 429 -1.81 25.76 4.37
C GLN A 429 -0.39 26.25 4.10
N GLN A 430 0.62 25.55 4.61
CA GLN A 430 2.03 25.95 4.54
C GLN A 430 2.90 24.86 3.89
N ARG A 431 2.31 23.81 3.30
CA ARG A 431 3.05 22.59 2.94
C ARG A 431 4.19 22.88 2.00
N VAL A 432 3.91 23.61 0.92
CA VAL A 432 4.92 24.02 -0.06
C VAL A 432 6.06 24.75 0.64
N ARG A 433 5.75 25.76 1.46
CA ARG A 433 6.76 26.52 2.19
C ARG A 433 7.56 25.67 3.18
N ILE A 434 6.91 24.74 3.89
CA ILE A 434 7.57 23.79 4.80
C ILE A 434 8.56 22.90 4.06
N LEU A 435 8.16 22.35 2.92
CA LEU A 435 9.01 21.45 2.13
C LEU A 435 10.19 22.20 1.50
N GLU A 436 9.98 23.43 1.01
CA GLU A 436 11.06 24.29 0.53
C GLU A 436 12.04 24.68 1.64
N THR A 437 11.52 25.07 2.80
CA THR A 437 12.35 25.43 3.97
C THR A 437 13.14 24.21 4.46
N LEU A 438 12.55 23.00 4.42
CA LEU A 438 13.26 21.76 4.72
C LEU A 438 14.39 21.49 3.72
N ARG A 439 14.12 21.68 2.42
CA ARG A 439 15.14 21.54 1.36
C ARG A 439 16.30 22.50 1.58
N GLU A 440 16.01 23.78 1.78
CA GLU A 440 17.01 24.83 2.05
C GLU A 440 17.82 24.52 3.31
N LEU A 441 17.16 24.08 4.40
CA LEU A 441 17.84 23.68 5.63
C LEU A 441 18.79 22.51 5.39
N VAL A 442 18.35 21.48 4.68
CA VAL A 442 19.17 20.30 4.37
C VAL A 442 20.39 20.71 3.52
N ALA A 443 20.21 21.56 2.51
CA ALA A 443 21.30 22.08 1.69
C ALA A 443 22.31 22.88 2.54
N VAL A 444 21.84 23.92 3.26
CA VAL A 444 22.68 24.78 4.11
C VAL A 444 23.50 23.95 5.09
N VAL A 445 22.85 23.03 5.82
CA VAL A 445 23.53 22.20 6.82
C VAL A 445 24.60 21.34 6.17
N LEU A 446 24.30 20.67 5.05
CA LEU A 446 25.24 19.72 4.46
C LEU A 446 26.41 20.42 3.73
N GLU A 447 26.19 21.60 3.15
CA GLU A 447 27.22 22.37 2.44
C GLU A 447 28.19 23.10 3.37
N THR A 448 27.73 23.49 4.55
CA THR A 448 28.54 24.25 5.53
C THR A 448 29.21 23.35 6.58
N GLY A 449 29.34 22.05 6.31
CA GLY A 449 29.99 21.09 7.22
C GLY A 449 29.12 20.68 8.43
N GLY A 450 27.81 20.89 8.34
CA GLY A 450 26.81 20.43 9.29
C GLY A 450 26.58 18.93 9.26
N LEU A 451 25.81 18.44 10.24
CA LEU A 451 25.45 17.03 10.39
C LEU A 451 23.92 16.88 10.44
N LEU A 452 23.36 16.14 9.49
CA LEU A 452 21.95 15.75 9.50
C LEU A 452 21.81 14.31 10.02
N ILE A 453 21.04 14.12 11.09
CA ILE A 453 20.81 12.83 11.72
C ILE A 453 19.35 12.43 11.49
N ALA A 454 19.16 11.27 10.85
CA ALA A 454 17.85 10.66 10.65
C ALA A 454 17.81 9.30 11.35
N GLN A 455 16.94 9.13 12.35
CA GLN A 455 16.86 7.89 13.11
C GLN A 455 15.42 7.39 13.25
N ASP A 456 15.24 6.08 13.11
CA ASP A 456 13.93 5.43 13.18
C ASP A 456 14.06 3.92 13.47
N ALA A 457 13.02 3.30 14.01
CA ALA A 457 12.92 1.84 14.06
C ALA A 457 12.64 1.24 12.68
N ASP A 458 11.82 1.92 11.89
CA ASP A 458 11.34 1.44 10.59
C ASP A 458 12.07 2.11 9.42
N LEU A 459 13.27 2.66 9.68
CA LEU A 459 14.08 3.38 8.69
C LEU A 459 14.23 2.57 7.40
N SER A 460 14.01 3.25 6.28
CA SER A 460 13.99 2.67 4.93
C SER A 460 14.77 3.51 3.92
N ASP A 461 15.03 2.92 2.76
CA ASP A 461 15.62 3.62 1.62
C ASP A 461 14.79 4.85 1.20
N VAL A 462 13.47 4.86 1.42
CA VAL A 462 12.61 5.96 0.97
C VAL A 462 12.91 7.26 1.69
N SER A 463 13.07 7.22 3.01
CA SER A 463 13.41 8.42 3.79
C SER A 463 14.84 8.88 3.52
N ILE A 464 15.79 7.94 3.40
CA ILE A 464 17.17 8.26 3.06
C ILE A 464 17.25 8.87 1.65
N ASP A 465 16.59 8.27 0.66
CA ASP A 465 16.54 8.78 -0.72
C ASP A 465 15.91 10.18 -0.78
N TYR A 466 14.88 10.45 0.03
CA TYR A 466 14.26 11.77 0.09
C TYR A 466 15.25 12.81 0.62
N LEU A 467 15.85 12.58 1.79
CA LEU A 467 16.84 13.50 2.36
C LEU A 467 18.06 13.71 1.44
N ARG A 468 18.54 12.65 0.78
CA ARG A 468 19.60 12.75 -0.23
C ARG A 468 19.16 13.54 -1.46
N GLY A 469 17.89 13.44 -1.85
CA GLY A 469 17.31 14.20 -2.96
C GLY A 469 17.09 15.69 -2.65
N LEU A 470 17.07 16.06 -1.37
CA LEU A 470 17.02 17.47 -0.94
C LEU A 470 18.39 18.15 -0.92
N ALA A 471 19.48 17.37 -0.92
CA ALA A 471 20.84 17.91 -0.97
C ALA A 471 21.23 18.34 -2.39
N GLU A 472 21.95 19.45 -2.55
CA GLU A 472 22.44 19.89 -3.87
C GLU A 472 23.63 19.06 -4.37
N SER A 473 24.34 18.39 -3.46
CA SER A 473 25.51 17.58 -3.76
C SER A 473 25.28 16.09 -3.47
N ALA A 474 26.04 15.25 -4.17
CA ALA A 474 25.96 13.80 -4.00
C ALA A 474 26.55 13.37 -2.64
N ILE A 475 25.68 13.00 -1.70
CA ILE A 475 26.09 12.59 -0.35
C ILE A 475 25.97 11.08 -0.18
N GLN A 476 26.97 10.47 0.45
CA GLN A 476 26.93 9.08 0.88
C GLN A 476 26.47 9.02 2.35
N PRO A 477 25.37 8.33 2.66
CA PRO A 477 24.89 8.24 4.03
C PRO A 477 25.80 7.33 4.87
N TRP A 478 26.10 7.75 6.08
CA TRP A 478 26.68 6.89 7.12
C TRP A 478 25.54 6.14 7.81
N VAL A 479 25.49 4.81 7.64
CA VAL A 479 24.33 4.01 8.06
C VAL A 479 24.67 3.09 9.23
N VAL A 480 23.92 3.18 10.32
CA VAL A 480 23.96 2.25 11.45
C VAL A 480 22.74 1.34 11.40
N VAL A 481 22.95 0.04 11.52
CA VAL A 481 21.87 -0.95 11.65
C VAL A 481 22.08 -1.76 12.92
N ASN A 482 21.16 -1.61 13.88
CA ASN A 482 21.09 -2.47 15.04
C ASN A 482 20.10 -3.61 14.78
N GLU A 483 20.61 -4.83 14.66
CA GLU A 483 19.86 -6.05 14.35
C GLU A 483 19.24 -6.69 15.61
N TRP A 484 19.40 -6.05 16.79
CA TRP A 484 18.84 -6.52 18.05
C TRP A 484 17.31 -6.56 18.03
N LYS A 485 16.77 -7.66 18.56
CA LYS A 485 15.34 -7.87 18.74
C LYS A 485 15.02 -7.98 20.23
N PRO A 486 13.91 -7.38 20.70
CA PRO A 486 13.48 -7.54 22.09
C PRO A 486 13.19 -9.00 22.43
N GLU A 487 13.67 -9.47 23.58
CA GLU A 487 13.35 -10.82 24.09
C GLU A 487 11.94 -10.90 24.71
N LEU A 488 11.30 -9.76 24.99
CA LEU A 488 9.96 -9.70 25.58
C LEU A 488 8.88 -9.96 24.53
N ALA A 489 8.56 -11.23 24.33
CA ALA A 489 7.40 -11.65 23.55
C ALA A 489 6.10 -11.44 24.36
N TRP A 490 5.09 -10.82 23.75
CA TRP A 490 3.74 -10.81 24.30
C TRP A 490 3.00 -12.08 23.91
N ASN A 491 2.14 -12.55 24.81
CA ASN A 491 1.09 -13.50 24.46
C ASN A 491 -0.08 -12.70 23.88
N VAL A 492 -0.34 -12.89 22.59
CA VAL A 492 -1.36 -12.19 21.85
C VAL A 492 -2.48 -13.15 21.43
N SER A 493 -3.72 -12.81 21.78
CA SER A 493 -4.93 -13.43 21.22
C SER A 493 -5.52 -12.50 20.17
N LEU A 494 -5.39 -12.85 18.90
CA LEU A 494 -5.91 -12.09 17.77
C LEU A 494 -7.27 -12.67 17.33
N TYR A 495 -8.34 -11.93 17.57
CA TYR A 495 -9.71 -12.33 17.24
C TYR A 495 -9.96 -12.17 15.74
N ASP A 496 -10.05 -13.30 15.04
CA ASP A 496 -10.44 -13.40 13.64
C ASP A 496 -11.95 -13.61 13.53
N THR A 497 -12.68 -12.57 13.96
CA THR A 497 -14.15 -12.54 13.99
C THR A 497 -14.67 -11.36 13.16
N LYS A 498 -15.95 -11.42 12.79
CA LYS A 498 -16.61 -10.37 11.97
C LYS A 498 -16.59 -8.99 12.63
N ASN A 499 -16.65 -8.94 13.96
CA ASN A 499 -16.69 -7.70 14.73
C ASN A 499 -16.11 -7.95 16.14
N PRO A 500 -15.71 -6.90 16.89
CA PRO A 500 -15.03 -7.04 18.18
C PRO A 500 -15.95 -7.41 19.36
N ALA A 501 -17.21 -7.80 19.17
CA ALA A 501 -18.08 -8.18 20.28
C ALA A 501 -17.51 -9.30 21.19
N PRO A 502 -16.95 -10.40 20.66
CA PRO A 502 -16.33 -11.42 21.52
C PRO A 502 -15.11 -10.89 22.30
N LEU A 503 -14.40 -9.90 21.74
CA LEU A 503 -13.31 -9.24 22.45
C LEU A 503 -13.84 -8.38 23.61
N LEU A 504 -14.99 -7.72 23.44
CA LEU A 504 -15.64 -6.97 24.54
C LEU A 504 -16.22 -7.88 25.61
N ASP A 505 -16.71 -9.05 25.24
CA ASP A 505 -17.09 -10.10 26.18
C ASP A 505 -15.87 -10.51 27.05
N ARG A 506 -14.74 -10.83 26.40
CA ARG A 506 -13.47 -11.10 27.11
C ARG A 506 -13.03 -9.95 28.00
N LEU A 507 -13.17 -8.71 27.53
CA LEU A 507 -12.85 -7.50 28.31
C LEU A 507 -13.69 -7.45 29.58
N GLY A 508 -15.01 -7.73 29.47
CA GLY A 508 -15.91 -7.78 30.61
C GLY A 508 -15.48 -8.80 31.65
N THR A 509 -15.13 -10.03 31.21
CA THR A 509 -14.61 -11.08 32.09
C THR A 509 -13.34 -10.64 32.83
N VAL A 510 -12.33 -10.15 32.09
CA VAL A 510 -11.05 -9.72 32.69
C VAL A 510 -11.26 -8.55 33.67
N LEU A 511 -12.16 -7.61 33.35
CA LEU A 511 -12.44 -6.45 34.19
C LEU A 511 -13.16 -6.83 35.50
N GLN A 512 -13.98 -7.87 35.48
CA GLN A 512 -14.69 -8.39 36.65
C GLN A 512 -13.82 -9.31 37.51
N GLU A 513 -13.04 -10.19 36.88
CA GLU A 513 -12.29 -11.25 37.56
C GLU A 513 -10.84 -10.87 37.90
N GLU A 514 -10.15 -10.13 37.02
CA GLU A 514 -8.70 -9.90 37.13
C GLU A 514 -8.37 -8.47 37.59
N GLY A 515 -9.02 -7.45 37.02
CA GLY A 515 -8.82 -6.05 37.42
C GLY A 515 -8.75 -5.05 36.26
N ALA A 516 -7.96 -3.99 36.43
CA ALA A 516 -7.93 -2.86 35.51
C ALA A 516 -7.40 -3.24 34.11
N VAL A 517 -7.88 -2.58 33.06
CA VAL A 517 -7.49 -2.83 31.66
C VAL A 517 -7.18 -1.55 30.91
N PHE A 518 -6.28 -1.66 29.94
CA PHE A 518 -5.96 -0.57 29.01
C PHE A 518 -6.45 -0.93 27.61
N VAL A 519 -7.13 -0.02 26.92
CA VAL A 519 -7.75 -0.27 25.62
C VAL A 519 -7.19 0.70 24.58
N CYS A 520 -6.45 0.17 23.62
CA CYS A 520 -5.93 0.89 22.45
C CYS A 520 -6.98 0.91 21.33
N LEU A 521 -7.22 2.09 20.77
CA LEU A 521 -8.21 2.35 19.73
C LEU A 521 -7.59 3.20 18.61
N ASP A 522 -8.14 3.15 17.41
CA ASP A 522 -7.78 4.03 16.28
C ASP A 522 -8.94 4.93 15.82
N SER A 523 -10.06 4.92 16.53
CA SER A 523 -11.28 5.66 16.16
C SER A 523 -11.91 6.36 17.35
N GLN A 524 -12.30 7.63 17.17
CA GLN A 524 -12.95 8.45 18.21
C GLN A 524 -14.38 8.90 17.87
N LYS A 525 -14.74 8.97 16.58
CA LYS A 525 -15.99 9.60 16.14
C LYS A 525 -17.21 8.76 16.53
N VAL A 526 -18.30 9.41 16.97
CA VAL A 526 -19.56 8.73 17.36
C VAL A 526 -20.19 7.92 16.23
N ARG A 527 -19.90 8.24 14.96
CA ARG A 527 -20.35 7.42 13.81
C ARG A 527 -19.73 6.03 13.77
N GLY A 528 -18.55 5.85 14.35
CA GLY A 528 -17.86 4.56 14.41
C GLY A 528 -18.46 3.70 15.50
N ARG A 529 -19.01 2.53 15.16
CA ARG A 529 -19.67 1.63 16.13
C ARG A 529 -18.80 1.30 17.34
N TRP A 530 -17.50 1.17 17.15
CA TRP A 530 -16.53 0.76 18.17
C TRP A 530 -15.54 1.86 18.53
N SER A 531 -15.94 3.12 18.38
CA SER A 531 -15.09 4.27 18.71
C SER A 531 -14.93 4.47 20.22
N SER A 532 -13.90 5.23 20.62
CA SER A 532 -13.64 5.57 22.03
C SER A 532 -14.88 6.11 22.75
N ARG A 533 -15.63 7.01 22.12
CA ARG A 533 -16.84 7.62 22.69
C ARG A 533 -17.97 6.61 22.89
N ASN A 534 -18.20 5.72 21.92
CA ASN A 534 -19.26 4.71 22.03
C ASN A 534 -18.89 3.61 23.03
N LEU A 535 -17.61 3.22 23.10
CA LEU A 535 -17.11 2.29 24.10
C LEU A 535 -17.15 2.88 25.51
N GLU A 536 -16.84 4.17 25.68
CA GLU A 536 -16.99 4.86 26.96
C GLU A 536 -18.43 4.79 27.46
N THR A 537 -19.41 5.07 26.59
CA THR A 537 -20.85 4.94 26.94
C THR A 537 -21.20 3.50 27.31
N TYR A 538 -20.75 2.51 26.53
CA TYR A 538 -21.02 1.09 26.80
C TYR A 538 -20.46 0.65 28.15
N LEU A 539 -19.19 0.97 28.43
CA LEU A 539 -18.51 0.56 29.65
C LEU A 539 -19.11 1.21 30.89
N ARG A 540 -19.52 2.48 30.82
CA ARG A 540 -20.23 3.16 31.91
C ARG A 540 -21.61 2.54 32.18
N LEU A 541 -22.30 2.07 31.15
CA LEU A 541 -23.60 1.40 31.29
C LEU A 541 -23.47 -0.01 31.84
N GLN A 542 -22.48 -0.79 31.38
CA GLN A 542 -22.28 -2.17 31.83
C GLN A 542 -21.57 -2.27 33.18
N PHE A 543 -20.69 -1.32 33.50
CA PHE A 543 -19.92 -1.30 34.74
C PHE A 543 -20.01 0.05 35.45
N PRO A 544 -21.18 0.45 36.00
CA PRO A 544 -21.38 1.76 36.62
C PRO A 544 -20.44 2.06 37.80
N GLN A 545 -19.92 1.02 38.45
CA GLN A 545 -19.00 1.08 39.58
C GLN A 545 -17.53 1.28 39.18
N LYS A 546 -17.19 1.14 37.89
CA LYS A 546 -15.81 1.21 37.40
C LYS A 546 -15.48 2.62 36.90
N ARG A 547 -14.26 3.08 37.19
CA ARG A 547 -13.75 4.39 36.75
C ARG A 547 -13.20 4.26 35.33
N VAL A 548 -13.83 4.96 34.39
CA VAL A 548 -13.44 4.97 32.96
C VAL A 548 -12.83 6.32 32.58
N LEU A 549 -11.58 6.30 32.08
CA LEU A 549 -10.90 7.44 31.50
C LEU A 549 -10.83 7.29 29.98
N ARG A 550 -11.30 8.28 29.23
CA ARG A 550 -11.08 8.39 27.79
C ARG A 550 -9.95 9.36 27.49
N ILE A 551 -9.05 8.98 26.60
CA ILE A 551 -7.92 9.77 26.15
C ILE A 551 -7.88 9.79 24.61
N ASP A 552 -8.35 10.88 24.03
CA ASP A 552 -8.27 11.21 22.62
C ASP A 552 -8.11 12.72 22.39
N SER A 553 -8.09 13.14 21.12
CA SER A 553 -7.74 14.51 20.73
C SER A 553 -8.70 15.56 21.31
N GLU A 554 -9.96 15.16 21.59
CA GLU A 554 -10.95 16.04 22.20
C GLU A 554 -10.75 16.10 23.71
N THR A 555 -10.48 14.98 24.39
CA THR A 555 -10.31 14.99 25.85
C THR A 555 -9.01 15.62 26.34
N VAL A 556 -7.93 15.52 25.56
CA VAL A 556 -6.64 16.10 25.99
C VAL A 556 -6.58 17.61 25.83
N SER A 557 -7.45 18.15 24.98
CA SER A 557 -7.60 19.58 24.71
C SER A 557 -8.72 20.23 25.52
N ASP A 558 -9.45 19.46 26.32
CA ASP A 558 -10.60 19.95 27.09
C ASP A 558 -10.18 20.26 28.53
N PRO A 559 -10.15 21.55 28.95
CA PRO A 559 -9.71 21.94 30.29
C PRO A 559 -10.51 21.31 31.43
N ASP A 560 -11.76 20.94 31.18
CA ASP A 560 -12.67 20.38 32.19
C ASP A 560 -12.56 18.85 32.30
N HIS A 561 -11.73 18.21 31.46
CA HIS A 561 -11.60 16.76 31.40
C HIS A 561 -10.37 16.27 32.18
N ALA A 562 -10.48 15.11 32.83
CA ALA A 562 -9.38 14.49 33.58
C ALA A 562 -8.13 14.17 32.73
N ALA A 563 -8.32 14.04 31.41
CA ALA A 563 -7.24 13.81 30.44
C ALA A 563 -6.59 15.09 29.91
N TYR A 564 -6.99 16.28 30.37
CA TYR A 564 -6.35 17.53 29.99
C TYR A 564 -4.85 17.48 30.28
N HIS A 565 -4.00 17.79 29.29
CA HIS A 565 -2.54 17.67 29.40
C HIS A 565 -2.04 16.32 29.94
N ILE A 566 -2.73 15.22 29.63
CA ILE A 566 -2.40 13.89 30.18
C ILE A 566 -0.96 13.44 29.86
N ALA A 567 -0.36 13.89 28.75
CA ALA A 567 0.95 13.44 28.30
C ALA A 567 2.06 13.62 29.36
N GLU A 568 2.03 14.72 30.12
CA GLU A 568 3.04 15.05 31.12
C GLU A 568 2.81 14.35 32.47
N ARG A 569 1.61 13.80 32.68
CA ARG A 569 1.17 13.23 33.97
C ARG A 569 0.58 11.83 33.85
N ILE A 570 0.73 11.17 32.71
CA ILE A 570 0.00 9.93 32.39
C ILE A 570 0.23 8.86 33.45
N ASN A 571 1.49 8.65 33.86
CA ASN A 571 1.88 7.66 34.86
C ASN A 571 1.33 7.97 36.27
N ASN A 572 0.93 9.21 36.53
CA ASN A 572 0.34 9.61 37.82
C ASN A 572 -1.19 9.48 37.80
N VAL A 573 -1.81 9.55 36.63
CA VAL A 573 -3.28 9.59 36.49
C VAL A 573 -3.86 8.22 36.16
N VAL A 574 -3.24 7.45 35.27
CA VAL A 574 -3.88 6.22 34.74
C VAL A 574 -4.00 5.09 35.77
N GLY A 575 -3.26 5.16 36.87
CA GLY A 575 -3.41 4.26 38.02
C GLY A 575 -4.73 4.42 38.79
N ASP A 576 -5.40 5.58 38.64
CA ASP A 576 -6.68 5.87 39.30
C ASP A 576 -7.90 5.40 38.51
N TYR A 577 -7.71 4.59 37.47
CA TYR A 577 -8.79 4.15 36.60
C TYR A 577 -8.78 2.64 36.40
N ASP A 578 -9.98 2.06 36.39
CA ASP A 578 -10.19 0.64 36.09
C ASP A 578 -10.14 0.38 34.59
N VAL A 579 -10.56 1.36 33.78
CA VAL A 579 -10.50 1.26 32.32
C VAL A 579 -9.95 2.56 31.74
N VAL A 580 -8.93 2.43 30.90
CA VAL A 580 -8.39 3.57 30.13
C VAL A 580 -8.56 3.29 28.64
N LEU A 581 -9.31 4.14 27.95
CA LEU A 581 -9.48 4.11 26.49
C LEU A 581 -8.53 5.13 25.86
N ALA A 582 -7.64 4.71 24.97
CA ALA A 582 -6.65 5.59 24.35
C ALA A 582 -6.66 5.48 22.83
N THR A 583 -6.80 6.61 22.14
CA THR A 583 -6.56 6.72 20.69
C THR A 583 -5.10 7.15 20.41
N PRO A 584 -4.65 7.29 19.15
CA PRO A 584 -3.28 7.70 18.83
C PRO A 584 -2.88 9.11 19.32
N THR A 585 -3.77 9.84 20.00
CA THR A 585 -3.52 11.16 20.58
C THR A 585 -2.42 11.15 21.65
N ILE A 586 -2.37 10.11 22.48
CA ILE A 586 -1.18 9.86 23.31
C ILE A 586 -0.11 9.42 22.32
N GLY A 587 0.71 10.34 21.82
CA GLY A 587 1.53 10.09 20.64
C GLY A 587 2.66 9.10 20.82
N THR A 588 3.56 9.08 19.85
CA THR A 588 4.89 8.50 20.03
C THR A 588 5.65 9.28 21.12
N GLY A 589 6.52 8.61 21.87
CA GLY A 589 7.30 9.21 22.98
C GLY A 589 6.70 9.12 24.38
N VAL A 590 5.40 8.81 24.54
CA VAL A 590 4.78 8.62 25.87
C VAL A 590 4.87 7.14 26.29
N SER A 591 5.64 6.84 27.33
CA SER A 591 5.73 5.50 27.94
C SER A 591 4.82 5.42 29.17
N ILE A 592 4.07 4.31 29.29
CA ILE A 592 3.28 4.00 30.49
C ILE A 592 4.02 2.88 31.23
N ASP A 593 4.64 3.24 32.34
CA ASP A 593 5.57 2.41 33.11
C ASP A 593 5.00 1.95 34.47
N ILE A 594 3.69 2.16 34.68
CA ILE A 594 2.98 1.62 35.85
C ILE A 594 3.05 0.08 35.82
N ARG A 595 3.35 -0.52 36.97
CA ARG A 595 3.44 -1.99 37.15
C ARG A 595 2.29 -2.51 38.00
N ASN A 596 1.90 -3.77 37.77
CA ASN A 596 0.88 -4.51 38.52
C ASN A 596 -0.54 -3.91 38.52
N HIS A 597 -0.79 -2.84 37.77
CA HIS A 597 -2.09 -2.19 37.69
C HIS A 597 -2.97 -2.82 36.61
N PHE A 598 -2.59 -2.63 35.34
CA PHE A 598 -3.32 -3.22 34.22
C PHE A 598 -3.07 -4.72 34.14
N LYS A 599 -4.13 -5.52 34.05
CA LYS A 599 -4.05 -6.98 33.94
C LYS A 599 -4.01 -7.47 32.50
N ALA A 600 -4.52 -6.66 31.58
CA ALA A 600 -4.45 -6.93 30.15
C ALA A 600 -4.51 -5.63 29.34
N VAL A 601 -4.01 -5.72 28.11
CA VAL A 601 -4.18 -4.68 27.08
C VAL A 601 -5.14 -5.20 26.01
N PHE A 602 -6.14 -4.40 25.69
CA PHE A 602 -7.08 -4.65 24.61
C PHE A 602 -6.77 -3.75 23.42
N GLY A 603 -6.94 -4.25 22.20
CA GLY A 603 -6.80 -3.46 20.98
C GLY A 603 -8.03 -3.62 20.09
N ILE A 604 -8.74 -2.54 19.79
CA ILE A 604 -9.82 -2.53 18.78
C ILE A 604 -9.44 -1.55 17.69
N PHE A 605 -9.06 -2.09 16.54
CA PHE A 605 -8.55 -1.30 15.42
C PHE A 605 -9.41 -1.46 14.17
N GLN A 606 -9.98 -0.35 13.69
CA GLN A 606 -10.80 -0.30 12.48
C GLN A 606 -9.99 -0.14 11.20
N GLY A 607 -8.68 0.08 11.29
CA GLY A 607 -7.82 0.43 10.16
C GLY A 607 -7.98 1.89 9.74
N VAL A 608 -8.16 2.79 10.70
CA VAL A 608 -8.12 4.24 10.45
C VAL A 608 -6.68 4.70 10.25
N THR A 609 -5.76 4.12 11.01
CA THR A 609 -4.31 4.29 10.91
C THR A 609 -3.65 2.99 10.40
N PRO A 610 -2.45 3.05 9.83
CA PRO A 610 -1.67 1.86 9.46
C PRO A 610 -1.44 0.91 10.65
N ASP A 611 -1.16 -0.36 10.35
CA ASP A 611 -0.93 -1.39 11.36
C ASP A 611 0.29 -1.09 12.26
N SER A 612 1.32 -0.43 11.73
CA SER A 612 2.54 -0.06 12.45
C SER A 612 2.27 0.90 13.61
N GLU A 613 1.44 1.92 13.40
CA GLU A 613 0.99 2.83 14.45
C GLU A 613 0.16 2.11 15.51
N SER A 614 -0.63 1.13 15.07
CA SER A 614 -1.55 0.38 15.92
C SER A 614 -0.79 -0.60 16.82
N ARG A 615 0.24 -1.28 16.29
CA ARG A 615 1.21 -2.07 17.07
C ARG A 615 2.02 -1.18 18.03
N GLN A 616 2.41 0.02 17.60
CA GLN A 616 3.07 0.98 18.48
C GLN A 616 2.18 1.42 19.65
N ALA A 617 0.87 1.57 19.43
CA ALA A 617 -0.08 1.88 20.50
C ALA A 617 -0.11 0.79 21.58
N LEU A 618 -0.07 -0.49 21.18
CA LEU A 618 0.00 -1.62 22.13
C LEU A 618 1.31 -1.68 22.91
N ALA A 619 2.41 -1.20 22.30
CA ALA A 619 3.73 -1.17 22.91
C ALA A 619 3.90 -0.09 23.99
N ARG A 620 2.93 0.81 24.17
CA ARG A 620 2.99 1.91 25.16
C ARG A 620 2.95 1.40 26.59
N ILE A 621 2.18 0.34 26.85
CA ILE A 621 2.21 -0.39 28.10
C ILE A 621 3.44 -1.29 28.05
N ARG A 622 4.46 -0.98 28.87
CA ARG A 622 5.73 -1.73 28.87
C ARG A 622 5.63 -3.07 29.57
N GLU A 623 4.69 -3.20 30.51
CA GLU A 623 4.50 -4.44 31.26
C GLU A 623 4.05 -5.58 30.33
N SER A 624 4.63 -6.77 30.53
CA SER A 624 4.36 -7.96 29.72
C SER A 624 3.10 -8.69 30.18
N VAL A 625 1.95 -8.03 30.06
CA VAL A 625 0.62 -8.59 30.31
C VAL A 625 -0.01 -9.21 29.03
N PRO A 626 -1.02 -10.08 29.13
CA PRO A 626 -1.74 -10.58 27.96
C PRO A 626 -2.31 -9.45 27.10
N ARG A 627 -2.28 -9.64 25.78
CA ARG A 627 -2.85 -8.70 24.80
C ARG A 627 -3.96 -9.37 23.99
N TYR A 628 -5.16 -8.82 24.05
CA TYR A 628 -6.31 -9.30 23.30
C TYR A 628 -6.68 -8.28 22.22
N ILE A 629 -6.69 -8.69 20.96
CA ILE A 629 -6.72 -7.76 19.84
C ILE A 629 -7.77 -8.18 18.83
N TRP A 630 -8.53 -7.21 18.35
CA TRP A 630 -9.34 -7.33 17.15
C TRP A 630 -8.92 -6.21 16.19
N ALA A 631 -8.60 -6.58 14.97
CA ALA A 631 -8.30 -5.66 13.88
C ALA A 631 -9.30 -5.90 12.74
N ALA A 632 -9.77 -4.88 12.05
CA ALA A 632 -10.60 -5.07 10.85
C ALA A 632 -9.84 -5.82 9.75
N HIS A 633 -10.52 -6.55 8.87
CA HIS A 633 -9.85 -7.18 7.72
C HIS A 633 -9.23 -6.15 6.77
N PHE A 634 -9.91 -5.00 6.62
CA PHE A 634 -9.52 -3.88 5.78
C PHE A 634 -9.85 -2.57 6.50
N GLY A 635 -9.03 -1.56 6.28
CA GLY A 635 -9.27 -0.20 6.74
C GLY A 635 -10.25 0.55 5.84
N PRO A 636 -11.04 1.49 6.38
CA PRO A 636 -11.97 2.31 5.59
C PRO A 636 -11.28 3.41 4.77
N GLY A 637 -10.04 3.76 5.09
CA GLY A 637 -9.28 4.82 4.44
C GLY A 637 -8.50 4.36 3.21
N LYS A 638 -8.30 5.28 2.26
CA LYS A 638 -7.39 5.13 1.12
C LYS A 638 -6.71 6.46 0.85
N ILE A 639 -5.42 6.41 0.52
CA ILE A 639 -4.64 7.60 0.14
C ILE A 639 -4.50 7.64 -1.38
N GLY A 640 -4.67 8.82 -1.97
CA GLY A 640 -4.73 8.99 -3.43
C GLY A 640 -5.86 8.15 -4.04
N ASN A 641 -5.51 7.28 -5.00
CA ASN A 641 -6.42 6.33 -5.63
C ASN A 641 -6.52 4.96 -4.92
N GLY A 642 -5.84 4.80 -3.78
CA GLY A 642 -5.82 3.56 -3.00
C GLY A 642 -4.95 2.44 -3.56
N SER A 643 -4.11 2.69 -4.57
CA SER A 643 -3.17 1.68 -5.10
C SER A 643 -2.04 1.38 -4.12
N CYS A 644 -1.58 0.13 -4.10
CA CYS A 644 -0.37 -0.31 -3.39
C CYS A 644 0.90 -0.10 -4.25
N ASN A 645 0.75 0.33 -5.50
CA ASN A 645 1.85 0.71 -6.39
C ASN A 645 1.98 2.24 -6.43
N TYR A 646 3.10 2.75 -5.93
CA TYR A 646 3.36 4.18 -5.83
C TYR A 646 3.31 4.91 -7.18
N ARG A 647 3.63 4.21 -8.29
CA ARG A 647 3.57 4.83 -9.62
C ARG A 647 2.14 5.11 -10.02
N ASP A 648 1.22 4.18 -9.75
CA ASP A 648 -0.19 4.36 -10.05
C ASP A 648 -0.80 5.44 -9.15
N VAL A 649 -0.34 5.56 -7.89
CA VAL A 649 -0.76 6.65 -6.99
C VAL A 649 -0.35 8.01 -7.57
N ALA A 650 0.92 8.17 -7.93
CA ALA A 650 1.43 9.42 -8.49
C ALA A 650 0.79 9.75 -9.86
N GLN A 651 0.80 8.80 -10.80
CA GLN A 651 0.24 9.00 -12.14
C GLN A 651 -1.25 9.34 -12.10
N SER A 652 -2.03 8.65 -11.27
CA SER A 652 -3.47 8.93 -11.15
C SER A 652 -3.75 10.34 -10.64
N LEU A 653 -2.95 10.84 -9.72
CA LEU A 653 -3.09 12.16 -9.15
C LEU A 653 -2.67 13.24 -10.15
N THR A 654 -1.47 13.11 -10.74
CA THR A 654 -0.97 13.98 -11.82
C THR A 654 -1.97 14.07 -12.95
N LYS A 655 -2.49 12.92 -13.41
CA LYS A 655 -3.48 12.85 -14.50
C LYS A 655 -4.79 13.56 -14.14
N SER A 656 -5.27 13.42 -12.91
CA SER A 656 -6.46 14.13 -12.43
C SER A 656 -6.26 15.64 -12.48
N VAL A 657 -5.10 16.15 -12.04
CA VAL A 657 -4.77 17.57 -12.07
C VAL A 657 -4.62 18.08 -13.50
N GLN A 658 -3.90 17.34 -14.36
CA GLN A 658 -3.75 17.64 -15.78
C GLN A 658 -5.09 17.73 -16.52
N TYR A 659 -6.04 16.84 -16.23
CA TYR A 659 -7.38 16.92 -16.82
C TYR A 659 -8.14 18.17 -16.42
N ASN A 660 -8.00 18.61 -15.17
CA ASN A 660 -8.65 19.85 -14.76
C ASN A 660 -7.98 21.05 -15.41
N ILE A 661 -6.64 21.16 -15.36
CA ILE A 661 -5.91 22.25 -16.01
C ILE A 661 -6.23 22.32 -17.51
N ALA A 662 -6.26 21.19 -18.22
CA ALA A 662 -6.59 21.18 -19.66
C ALA A 662 -8.03 21.65 -19.96
N LEU A 663 -8.93 21.61 -18.98
CA LEU A 663 -10.32 22.08 -19.09
C LEU A 663 -10.50 23.51 -18.58
N LEU A 664 -9.53 24.05 -17.85
CA LEU A 664 -9.45 25.45 -17.47
C LEU A 664 -8.64 26.16 -18.57
N LYS A 665 -9.33 26.84 -19.49
CA LYS A 665 -8.64 27.62 -20.53
C LYS A 665 -7.85 28.77 -19.89
N ASP A 666 -6.83 29.25 -20.59
CA ASP A 666 -6.15 30.52 -20.30
C ASP A 666 -5.42 30.61 -18.94
N ILE A 667 -5.06 29.47 -18.35
CA ILE A 667 -4.12 29.41 -17.22
C ILE A 667 -2.73 29.02 -17.74
N ASP A 668 -1.76 29.94 -17.63
CA ASP A 668 -0.34 29.65 -17.85
C ASP A 668 0.22 28.86 -16.65
N PHE A 669 -0.04 27.54 -16.65
CA PHE A 669 0.34 26.63 -15.59
C PHE A 669 1.16 25.46 -16.14
N ASP A 670 2.46 25.45 -15.81
CA ASP A 670 3.34 24.32 -16.07
C ASP A 670 3.49 23.46 -14.80
N LEU A 671 2.82 22.30 -14.81
CA LEU A 671 2.85 21.35 -13.71
C LEU A 671 4.26 20.83 -13.41
N ASP A 672 5.14 20.71 -14.40
CA ASP A 672 6.49 20.19 -14.22
C ASP A 672 7.39 21.25 -13.55
N GLU A 673 7.20 22.54 -13.83
CA GLU A 673 7.93 23.64 -13.19
C GLU A 673 7.39 23.98 -11.79
N GLN A 674 6.06 23.92 -11.62
CA GLN A 674 5.37 24.39 -10.42
C GLN A 674 5.13 23.29 -9.37
N SER A 675 5.62 22.06 -9.58
CA SER A 675 5.53 20.97 -8.61
C SER A 675 6.88 20.36 -8.25
N ASP A 676 6.96 19.76 -7.05
CA ASP A 676 8.16 19.02 -6.63
C ASP A 676 8.00 17.51 -6.93
N PRO A 677 8.69 16.99 -7.97
CA PRO A 677 8.60 15.57 -8.33
C PRO A 677 9.25 14.63 -7.29
N ILE A 678 10.21 15.12 -6.50
CA ILE A 678 10.87 14.35 -5.44
C ILE A 678 9.90 14.18 -4.27
N ALA A 679 9.23 15.27 -3.86
CA ALA A 679 8.20 15.23 -2.83
C ALA A 679 7.00 14.38 -3.25
N LEU A 680 6.45 14.58 -4.46
CA LEU A 680 5.34 13.78 -4.97
C LEU A 680 5.68 12.28 -4.98
N ARG A 681 6.85 11.92 -5.50
CA ARG A 681 7.28 10.52 -5.58
C ARG A 681 7.46 9.90 -4.20
N THR A 682 7.98 10.67 -3.24
CA THR A 682 8.17 10.21 -1.85
C THR A 682 6.83 10.03 -1.15
N TRP A 683 5.93 11.02 -1.27
CA TRP A 683 4.56 10.93 -0.78
C TRP A 683 3.85 9.70 -1.36
N ALA A 684 3.95 9.48 -2.67
CA ALA A 684 3.31 8.34 -3.32
C ALA A 684 3.86 6.99 -2.85
N LYS A 685 5.18 6.89 -2.58
CA LYS A 685 5.80 5.69 -1.98
C LYS A 685 5.26 5.45 -0.57
N MET A 686 5.17 6.47 0.27
CA MET A 686 4.64 6.34 1.62
C MET A 686 3.12 6.02 1.60
N ALA A 687 2.35 6.67 0.74
CA ALA A 687 0.94 6.40 0.50
C ALA A 687 0.69 4.95 0.06
N ALA A 688 1.52 4.40 -0.82
CA ALA A 688 1.44 3.01 -1.26
C ALA A 688 1.65 2.01 -0.11
N ARG A 689 2.58 2.30 0.82
CA ARG A 689 2.76 1.48 2.04
C ARG A 689 1.53 1.52 2.94
N VAL A 690 0.98 2.71 3.16
CA VAL A 690 -0.24 2.90 3.95
C VAL A 690 -1.39 2.14 3.32
N ASN A 691 -1.62 2.28 2.01
CA ASN A 691 -2.65 1.55 1.28
C ASN A 691 -2.47 0.03 1.41
N ALA A 692 -1.26 -0.49 1.27
CA ALA A 692 -0.98 -1.93 1.42
C ALA A 692 -1.31 -2.46 2.82
N SER A 693 -0.97 -1.69 3.86
CA SER A 693 -1.36 -1.97 5.24
C SER A 693 -2.89 -1.99 5.36
N LEU A 694 -3.58 -0.95 4.88
CA LEU A 694 -5.04 -0.81 5.02
C LEU A 694 -5.83 -1.87 4.24
N TRP A 695 -5.37 -2.31 3.06
CA TRP A 695 -6.07 -3.35 2.29
C TRP A 695 -6.06 -4.73 2.93
N ARG A 696 -5.04 -5.04 3.73
CA ARG A 696 -4.86 -6.34 4.38
C ARG A 696 -4.59 -6.19 5.87
N TYR A 697 -5.31 -5.25 6.48
CA TYR A 697 -5.02 -4.69 7.79
C TYR A 697 -4.81 -5.75 8.88
N ARG A 698 -5.77 -6.63 9.15
CA ARG A 698 -5.61 -7.72 10.14
C ARG A 698 -4.40 -8.62 9.86
N ARG A 699 -4.13 -8.90 8.58
CA ARG A 699 -3.06 -9.81 8.18
C ARG A 699 -1.69 -9.16 8.34
N GLU A 700 -1.52 -7.93 7.85
CA GLU A 700 -0.27 -7.18 8.02
C GLU A 700 0.00 -6.86 9.50
N PHE A 701 -1.05 -6.57 10.26
CA PHE A 701 -0.98 -6.45 11.71
C PHE A 701 -0.45 -7.73 12.38
N ARG A 702 -1.02 -8.90 12.04
CA ARG A 702 -0.54 -10.21 12.52
C ARG A 702 0.92 -10.46 12.14
N ASN A 703 1.27 -10.21 10.88
CA ASN A 703 2.63 -10.39 10.38
C ASN A 703 3.62 -9.48 11.12
N GLY A 704 3.26 -8.22 11.34
CA GLY A 704 4.06 -7.26 12.10
C GLY A 704 4.34 -7.75 13.53
N LEU A 705 3.32 -8.26 14.24
CA LEU A 705 3.51 -8.82 15.58
C LEU A 705 4.45 -10.04 15.60
N LEU A 706 4.32 -10.94 14.61
CA LEU A 706 5.20 -12.10 14.48
C LEU A 706 6.65 -11.69 14.17
N LEU A 707 6.83 -10.68 13.30
CA LEU A 707 8.16 -10.12 12.96
C LEU A 707 8.82 -9.43 14.16
N GLU A 708 8.02 -8.81 15.02
CA GLU A 708 8.44 -8.23 16.30
C GLU A 708 8.74 -9.31 17.37
N GLY A 709 8.49 -10.59 17.08
CA GLY A 709 8.82 -11.72 17.94
C GLY A 709 7.73 -12.11 18.94
N HIS A 710 6.50 -11.60 18.78
CA HIS A 710 5.39 -11.91 19.67
C HIS A 710 4.72 -13.25 19.33
N GLN A 711 4.17 -13.93 20.34
CA GLN A 711 3.39 -15.16 20.16
C GLN A 711 1.94 -14.79 19.84
N VAL A 712 1.45 -15.19 18.66
CA VAL A 712 0.10 -14.85 18.21
C VAL A 712 -0.76 -16.11 18.08
N THR A 713 -1.80 -16.19 18.89
CA THR A 713 -2.88 -17.19 18.80
C THR A 713 -4.08 -16.56 18.10
N THR A 714 -4.55 -17.17 17.02
CA THR A 714 -5.76 -16.74 16.31
C THR A 714 -6.99 -17.31 17.01
N VAL A 715 -7.89 -16.44 17.49
CA VAL A 715 -9.18 -16.85 18.08
C VAL A 715 -10.25 -16.79 17.00
N THR A 716 -10.87 -17.92 16.65
CA THR A 716 -11.84 -18.00 15.55
C THR A 716 -12.85 -19.14 15.72
N ASP A 717 -14.02 -18.99 15.14
CA ASP A 717 -15.04 -20.04 14.96
C ASP A 717 -14.92 -20.76 13.61
N ASP A 718 -13.99 -20.31 12.76
CA ASP A 718 -13.71 -20.86 11.43
C ASP A 718 -12.88 -22.15 11.51
N LEU A 719 -13.57 -23.29 11.50
CA LEU A 719 -12.97 -24.63 11.61
C LEU A 719 -12.07 -24.98 10.41
N GLU A 720 -12.34 -24.41 9.23
CA GLU A 720 -11.50 -24.59 8.04
C GLU A 720 -10.14 -23.91 8.23
N LYS A 721 -10.10 -22.72 8.84
CA LYS A 721 -8.83 -22.08 9.21
C LYS A 721 -8.05 -22.84 10.28
N ILE A 722 -8.75 -23.52 11.20
CA ILE A 722 -8.12 -24.27 12.29
C ILE A 722 -7.51 -25.58 11.76
N PHE A 723 -8.21 -26.30 10.89
CA PHE A 723 -7.83 -27.67 10.50
C PHE A 723 -7.43 -27.85 9.02
N GLY A 724 -7.76 -26.91 8.13
CA GLY A 724 -7.64 -27.04 6.68
C GLY A 724 -8.68 -27.98 6.05
N GLN A 725 -8.84 -29.18 6.62
CA GLN A 725 -9.92 -30.13 6.31
C GLN A 725 -10.58 -30.57 7.62
N TYR A 726 -11.91 -30.58 7.66
CA TYR A 726 -12.68 -30.72 8.90
C TYR A 726 -13.73 -31.84 8.82
N ASN A 727 -13.99 -32.48 9.96
CA ASN A 727 -15.14 -33.35 10.20
C ASN A 727 -15.83 -33.00 11.54
N ASP A 728 -17.12 -33.32 11.68
CA ASP A 728 -17.94 -32.89 12.82
C ASP A 728 -17.50 -33.37 14.19
N GLN A 729 -16.63 -34.38 14.28
CA GLN A 729 -16.12 -34.89 15.54
C GLN A 729 -15.07 -33.95 16.16
N MET A 730 -14.27 -33.28 15.32
CA MET A 730 -13.15 -32.44 15.78
C MET A 730 -13.60 -31.17 16.51
N SER A 731 -14.78 -30.63 16.18
CA SER A 731 -15.33 -29.45 16.86
C SER A 731 -15.79 -29.76 18.29
N GLY A 732 -16.38 -30.94 18.52
CA GLY A 732 -16.74 -31.40 19.87
C GLY A 732 -15.52 -31.58 20.78
N GLU A 733 -14.41 -32.08 20.23
CA GLU A 733 -13.15 -32.26 20.97
C GLU A 733 -12.47 -30.92 21.31
N LEU A 734 -12.59 -29.90 20.43
CA LEU A 734 -12.16 -28.54 20.74
C LEU A 734 -12.97 -27.93 21.90
N LEU A 735 -14.30 -28.08 21.87
CA LEU A 735 -15.20 -27.58 22.92
C LEU A 735 -14.93 -28.24 24.28
N ALA A 736 -14.69 -29.56 24.28
CA ALA A 736 -14.34 -30.30 25.49
C ALA A 736 -12.91 -29.98 25.99
N GLY A 737 -12.09 -29.28 25.19
CA GLY A 737 -10.70 -28.97 25.49
C GLY A 737 -9.74 -30.16 25.37
N THR A 738 -10.20 -31.28 24.81
CA THR A 738 -9.39 -32.50 24.60
C THR A 738 -8.49 -32.40 23.37
N LEU A 739 -8.84 -31.55 22.40
CA LEU A 739 -8.03 -31.24 21.23
C LEU A 739 -7.54 -29.78 21.30
N LYS A 740 -6.26 -29.56 21.00
CA LYS A 740 -5.65 -28.22 20.89
C LYS A 740 -4.86 -28.12 19.60
N VAL A 741 -5.04 -27.02 18.87
CA VAL A 741 -4.29 -26.74 17.64
C VAL A 741 -3.31 -25.62 17.90
N PRO A 742 -1.99 -25.83 17.72
CA PRO A 742 -0.99 -24.79 17.91
C PRO A 742 -1.31 -23.51 17.11
N GLY A 743 -1.30 -22.37 17.77
CA GLY A 743 -1.56 -21.06 17.15
C GLY A 743 -3.04 -20.74 16.95
N PHE A 744 -3.97 -21.60 17.37
CA PHE A 744 -5.41 -21.36 17.28
C PHE A 744 -6.13 -21.58 18.62
N GLU A 745 -7.19 -20.81 18.83
CA GLU A 745 -8.17 -21.00 19.89
C GLU A 745 -9.57 -21.00 19.28
N TYR A 746 -10.36 -22.02 19.60
CA TYR A 746 -11.73 -22.13 19.10
C TYR A 746 -12.64 -21.19 19.89
N LEU A 747 -13.23 -20.21 19.20
CA LEU A 747 -13.99 -19.11 19.81
C LEU A 747 -15.08 -19.58 20.78
N PRO A 748 -15.92 -20.60 20.46
CA PRO A 748 -16.97 -21.07 21.35
C PRO A 748 -16.50 -21.69 22.68
N VAL A 749 -15.19 -21.95 22.86
CA VAL A 749 -14.64 -22.45 24.14
C VAL A 749 -14.83 -21.43 25.27
N ARG A 750 -14.78 -20.13 24.95
CA ARG A 750 -14.85 -19.04 25.94
C ARG A 750 -15.97 -18.04 25.69
N HIS A 751 -16.67 -18.15 24.56
CA HIS A 751 -17.62 -17.15 24.12
C HIS A 751 -18.96 -17.77 23.79
N ASP A 752 -20.02 -17.19 24.33
CA ASP A 752 -21.39 -17.49 23.93
C ASP A 752 -21.80 -16.62 22.74
N ALA A 753 -22.34 -17.26 21.70
CA ALA A 753 -22.71 -16.57 20.46
C ALA A 753 -23.87 -15.59 20.65
N GLN A 754 -24.84 -15.90 21.52
CA GLN A 754 -25.99 -15.04 21.77
C GLN A 754 -25.58 -13.78 22.52
N GLU A 755 -24.68 -13.93 23.50
CA GLU A 755 -24.09 -12.81 24.22
C GLU A 755 -23.27 -11.90 23.29
N CYS A 756 -22.47 -12.47 22.41
CA CYS A 756 -21.73 -11.70 21.40
C CYS A 756 -22.67 -10.89 20.49
N ASP A 757 -23.78 -11.49 20.04
CA ASP A 757 -24.79 -10.79 19.24
C ASP A 757 -25.50 -9.69 20.04
N ARG A 758 -25.80 -9.93 21.32
CA ARG A 758 -26.38 -8.93 22.23
C ARG A 758 -25.46 -7.72 22.39
N ILE A 759 -24.17 -7.93 22.69
CA ILE A 759 -23.16 -6.86 22.79
C ILE A 759 -23.13 -6.05 21.48
N ALA A 760 -23.13 -6.74 20.35
CA ALA A 760 -23.13 -6.09 19.05
C ALA A 760 -24.37 -5.20 18.90
N GLN A 761 -25.58 -5.69 19.17
CA GLN A 761 -26.82 -4.91 19.06
C GLN A 761 -26.82 -3.68 19.98
N VAL A 762 -26.38 -3.83 21.23
CA VAL A 762 -26.25 -2.72 22.19
C VAL A 762 -25.31 -1.64 21.66
N MET A 763 -24.14 -2.03 21.13
CA MET A 763 -23.20 -1.07 20.54
C MET A 763 -23.77 -0.33 19.33
N SER A 764 -24.60 -0.98 18.51
CA SER A 764 -25.32 -0.31 17.42
C SER A 764 -26.32 0.72 17.92
N ALA A 765 -27.07 0.40 18.98
CA ALA A 765 -28.02 1.32 19.60
C ALA A 765 -27.32 2.53 20.24
N ILE A 766 -26.22 2.29 20.95
CA ILE A 766 -25.38 3.35 21.53
C ILE A 766 -24.85 4.29 20.46
N ARG A 767 -24.32 3.75 19.35
CA ARG A 767 -23.83 4.53 18.21
C ARG A 767 -24.91 5.47 17.67
N THR A 768 -26.10 4.94 17.37
CA THR A 768 -27.22 5.76 16.87
C THR A 768 -27.60 6.84 17.88
N ARG A 769 -27.75 6.49 19.17
CA ARG A 769 -28.08 7.45 20.23
C ARG A 769 -27.04 8.56 20.34
N ASN A 770 -25.75 8.22 20.35
CA ASN A 770 -24.67 9.19 20.48
C ASN A 770 -24.53 10.09 19.25
N GLN A 771 -24.75 9.56 18.03
CA GLN A 771 -24.80 10.36 16.80
C GLN A 771 -25.92 11.40 16.85
N THR A 772 -27.13 10.97 17.24
CA THR A 772 -28.29 11.86 17.36
C THR A 772 -28.08 12.90 18.46
N ALA A 773 -27.58 12.49 19.64
CA ALA A 773 -27.32 13.41 20.75
C ALA A 773 -26.28 14.48 20.40
N GLU A 774 -25.21 14.10 19.69
CA GLU A 774 -24.22 15.08 19.22
C GLU A 774 -24.80 16.00 18.14
N ALA A 775 -25.60 15.48 17.22
CA ALA A 775 -26.24 16.29 16.19
C ALA A 775 -27.17 17.36 16.80
N ILE A 776 -27.95 16.97 17.80
CA ILE A 776 -28.79 17.88 18.60
C ILE A 776 -27.90 18.90 19.33
N ALA A 777 -26.87 18.45 20.04
CA ALA A 777 -25.99 19.36 20.79
C ALA A 777 -25.28 20.38 19.90
N VAL A 778 -24.88 20.01 18.67
CA VAL A 778 -24.30 20.94 17.69
C VAL A 778 -25.36 21.91 17.17
N SER A 779 -26.56 21.43 16.83
CA SER A 779 -27.67 22.27 16.37
C SER A 779 -28.10 23.31 17.42
N ASP A 780 -28.22 22.88 18.68
CA ASP A 780 -28.65 23.71 19.82
C ASP A 780 -27.55 24.62 20.37
N SER A 781 -26.30 24.49 19.89
CA SER A 781 -25.19 25.29 20.41
C SER A 781 -25.34 26.77 20.05
N PRO A 782 -24.82 27.69 20.91
CA PRO A 782 -24.81 29.12 20.62
C PRO A 782 -24.15 29.42 19.28
N GLU A 783 -24.75 30.36 18.54
CA GLU A 783 -24.13 30.93 17.36
C GLU A 783 -22.95 31.80 17.76
N ILE A 784 -21.94 31.83 16.89
CA ILE A 784 -20.72 32.58 17.09
C ILE A 784 -20.47 33.46 15.86
N THR A 785 -19.84 34.61 16.08
CA THR A 785 -19.44 35.52 15.02
C THR A 785 -18.27 34.95 14.20
N ALA A 786 -18.00 35.54 13.04
CA ALA A 786 -16.84 35.16 12.23
C ALA A 786 -15.52 35.37 12.99
N GLU A 787 -15.41 36.45 13.78
CA GLU A 787 -14.24 36.75 14.61
C GLU A 787 -14.04 35.68 15.69
N GLU A 788 -15.11 35.37 16.44
CA GLU A 788 -15.08 34.31 17.46
C GLU A 788 -14.74 32.95 16.85
N TYR A 789 -15.24 32.65 15.65
CA TYR A 789 -14.88 31.43 14.92
C TYR A 789 -13.38 31.35 14.63
N TYR A 790 -12.76 32.43 14.12
CA TYR A 790 -11.33 32.44 13.84
C TYR A 790 -10.49 32.38 15.12
N GLU A 791 -10.89 33.06 16.20
CA GLU A 791 -10.25 32.94 17.51
C GLU A 791 -10.31 31.51 18.05
N LEU A 792 -11.50 30.88 17.98
CA LEU A 792 -11.68 29.49 18.38
C LEU A 792 -10.90 28.53 17.48
N LYS A 793 -10.69 28.83 16.21
CA LYS A 793 -9.91 27.97 15.31
C LYS A 793 -8.43 27.92 15.71
N GLU A 794 -7.88 29.03 16.20
CA GLU A 794 -6.50 29.15 16.66
C GLU A 794 -6.29 28.64 18.11
N GLN A 795 -7.36 28.52 18.91
CA GLN A 795 -7.28 27.99 20.28
C GLN A 795 -7.01 26.48 20.30
N ALA A 796 -5.85 26.07 20.82
CA ALA A 796 -5.50 24.66 20.98
C ALA A 796 -6.37 23.91 22.02
N ASN A 797 -6.86 24.61 23.05
CA ASN A 797 -7.65 24.04 24.14
C ASN A 797 -9.09 24.55 24.07
N GLN A 798 -10.06 23.63 24.03
CA GLN A 798 -11.48 23.94 23.83
C GLN A 798 -12.36 23.00 24.64
N THR A 799 -13.38 23.55 25.29
CA THR A 799 -14.45 22.77 25.93
C THR A 799 -15.36 22.14 24.87
N VAL A 800 -16.13 21.12 25.25
CA VAL A 800 -17.15 20.49 24.38
C VAL A 800 -18.08 21.52 23.74
N GLN A 801 -18.58 22.49 24.51
CA GLN A 801 -19.52 23.51 24.02
C GLN A 801 -18.90 24.39 22.94
N LYS A 802 -17.67 24.86 23.15
CA LYS A 802 -16.94 25.65 22.15
C LYS A 802 -16.73 24.88 20.84
N ARG A 803 -16.39 23.58 20.93
CA ARG A 803 -16.25 22.72 19.75
C ARG A 803 -17.57 22.58 19.00
N HIS A 804 -18.69 22.43 19.70
CA HIS A 804 -20.00 22.34 19.07
C HIS A 804 -20.42 23.66 18.39
N SER A 805 -20.24 24.81 19.04
CA SER A 805 -20.48 26.13 18.43
C SER A 805 -19.62 26.36 17.19
N ARG A 806 -18.32 26.01 17.25
CA ARG A 806 -17.44 26.06 16.07
C ARG A 806 -17.97 25.19 14.95
N ARG A 807 -18.35 23.95 15.26
CA ARG A 807 -18.88 23.01 14.27
C ARG A 807 -20.19 23.49 13.65
N LYS A 808 -21.09 24.10 14.43
CA LYS A 808 -22.32 24.73 13.95
C LYS A 808 -22.02 25.83 12.94
N HIS A 809 -21.10 26.75 13.28
CA HIS A 809 -20.68 27.83 12.39
C HIS A 809 -20.02 27.31 11.10
N GLU A 810 -19.16 26.28 11.18
CA GLU A 810 -18.60 25.62 9.99
C GLU A 810 -19.70 25.09 9.05
N LEU A 811 -20.73 24.44 9.61
CA LEU A 811 -21.85 23.91 8.83
C LEU A 811 -22.71 25.04 8.23
N GLN A 812 -22.98 26.12 8.98
CA GLN A 812 -23.72 27.30 8.47
C GLN A 812 -23.03 27.87 7.24
N ARG A 813 -21.72 28.11 7.32
CA ARG A 813 -20.92 28.61 6.19
C ARG A 813 -20.88 27.64 5.02
N LYS A 814 -20.72 26.35 5.30
CA LYS A 814 -20.56 25.30 4.30
C LYS A 814 -21.83 25.08 3.48
N TYR A 815 -22.99 25.08 4.15
CA TYR A 815 -24.28 24.89 3.50
C TYR A 815 -24.98 26.20 3.13
N ASN A 816 -24.44 27.35 3.54
CA ASN A 816 -25.03 28.68 3.37
C ASN A 816 -26.48 28.75 3.88
N VAL A 817 -26.71 28.28 5.11
CA VAL A 817 -28.03 28.26 5.75
C VAL A 817 -28.01 28.99 7.09
N GLU A 818 -29.10 29.68 7.42
CA GLU A 818 -29.23 30.40 8.69
C GLU A 818 -29.27 29.44 9.88
N THR A 819 -30.06 28.36 9.79
CA THR A 819 -30.25 27.40 10.88
C THR A 819 -29.69 26.03 10.52
N ILE A 820 -28.90 25.44 11.41
CA ILE A 820 -28.41 24.07 11.30
C ILE A 820 -29.32 23.13 12.08
N THR A 821 -29.90 22.16 11.39
CA THR A 821 -30.71 21.09 12.00
C THR A 821 -29.85 19.86 12.33
N PRO A 822 -30.29 18.98 13.25
CA PRO A 822 -29.62 17.71 13.49
C PRO A 822 -29.53 16.84 12.23
N GLU A 823 -30.49 16.94 11.32
CA GLU A 823 -30.51 16.20 10.06
C GLU A 823 -29.37 16.63 9.12
N ILE A 824 -29.15 17.94 8.93
CA ILE A 824 -28.04 18.47 8.12
C ILE A 824 -26.70 17.98 8.68
N LYS A 825 -26.52 18.04 10.01
CA LYS A 825 -25.29 17.55 10.66
C LYS A 825 -25.08 16.06 10.38
N LEU A 826 -26.11 15.23 10.56
CA LEU A 826 -26.02 13.78 10.30
C LEU A 826 -25.69 13.48 8.84
N LYS A 827 -26.30 14.18 7.88
CA LYS A 827 -25.99 14.05 6.45
C LYS A 827 -24.56 14.49 6.14
N ASP A 828 -24.06 15.57 6.74
CA ASP A 828 -22.68 16.01 6.55
C ASP A 828 -21.66 14.97 7.03
N ASP A 829 -21.91 14.32 8.17
CA ASP A 829 -21.06 13.26 8.70
C ASP A 829 -20.97 12.03 7.76
N ASP A 830 -21.99 11.86 6.92
CA ASP A 830 -22.10 10.83 5.86
C ASP A 830 -21.59 11.32 4.49
N GLY A 831 -21.05 12.54 4.40
CA GLY A 831 -20.39 13.06 3.20
C GLY A 831 -21.30 13.80 2.22
N TRP A 832 -22.49 14.23 2.66
CA TRP A 832 -23.50 14.85 1.79
C TRP A 832 -23.03 16.12 1.10
N TYR A 833 -22.17 16.93 1.74
CA TYR A 833 -21.65 18.14 1.10
C TYR A 833 -20.90 17.87 -0.21
N THR A 834 -20.01 16.88 -0.24
CA THR A 834 -19.26 16.55 -1.46
C THR A 834 -20.20 16.10 -2.57
N GLN A 835 -21.25 15.36 -2.20
CA GLN A 835 -22.30 14.95 -3.13
C GLN A 835 -23.09 16.14 -3.67
N LEU A 836 -23.53 17.05 -2.80
CA LEU A 836 -24.27 18.25 -3.18
C LEU A 836 -23.43 19.19 -4.04
N ARG A 837 -22.15 19.40 -3.73
CA ARG A 837 -21.26 20.24 -4.53
C ARG A 837 -21.12 19.70 -5.96
N LEU A 838 -20.94 18.39 -6.12
CA LEU A 838 -20.89 17.79 -7.45
C LEU A 838 -22.25 17.81 -8.17
N TYR A 839 -23.35 17.60 -7.44
CA TYR A 839 -24.71 17.74 -7.97
C TYR A 839 -25.00 19.17 -8.46
N TYR A 840 -24.65 20.17 -7.65
CA TYR A 840 -24.83 21.59 -7.95
C TYR A 840 -24.16 21.96 -9.27
N TYR A 841 -22.86 21.74 -9.38
CA TYR A 841 -22.09 22.07 -10.59
C TYR A 841 -22.49 21.24 -11.81
N LEU A 842 -23.05 20.05 -11.62
CA LEU A 842 -23.58 19.25 -12.72
C LEU A 842 -24.92 19.79 -13.24
N THR A 843 -25.74 20.37 -12.37
CA THR A 843 -27.14 20.76 -12.67
C THR A 843 -27.34 22.25 -12.96
N HIS A 844 -26.40 23.09 -12.53
CA HIS A 844 -26.43 24.55 -12.72
C HIS A 844 -25.44 24.98 -13.81
N ASN A 845 -25.20 26.29 -13.93
CA ASN A 845 -24.30 26.84 -14.93
C ASN A 845 -22.89 26.19 -14.83
N PRO A 846 -22.40 25.52 -15.90
CA PRO A 846 -21.08 24.90 -15.91
C PRO A 846 -19.91 25.86 -15.65
N GLU A 847 -20.08 27.16 -15.89
CA GLU A 847 -19.00 28.12 -15.64
C GLU A 847 -18.70 28.30 -14.14
N TYR A 848 -19.67 27.99 -13.25
CA TYR A 848 -19.45 28.08 -11.81
C TYR A 848 -18.37 27.11 -11.31
N VAL A 849 -18.25 25.91 -11.89
CA VAL A 849 -17.20 24.97 -11.47
C VAL A 849 -15.82 25.40 -11.97
N ARG A 850 -15.75 26.00 -13.16
CA ARG A 850 -14.49 26.52 -13.71
C ARG A 850 -13.98 27.67 -12.87
N LEU A 851 -14.84 28.63 -12.56
CA LEU A 851 -14.54 29.75 -11.66
C LEU A 851 -14.04 29.28 -10.29
N HIS A 852 -14.76 28.33 -9.68
CA HIS A 852 -14.33 27.74 -8.41
C HIS A 852 -12.93 27.13 -8.53
N ASP A 853 -12.69 26.30 -9.55
CA ASP A 853 -11.43 25.59 -9.71
C ASP A 853 -10.26 26.52 -10.08
N MET A 854 -10.51 27.60 -10.84
CA MET A 854 -9.55 28.68 -11.09
C MET A 854 -9.13 29.34 -9.77
N GLN A 855 -10.11 29.76 -8.95
CA GLN A 855 -9.84 30.38 -7.65
C GLN A 855 -9.10 29.42 -6.71
N GLU A 856 -9.49 28.14 -6.65
CA GLU A 856 -8.78 27.15 -5.83
C GLU A 856 -7.33 26.99 -6.29
N LEU A 857 -7.06 27.00 -7.60
CA LEU A 857 -5.70 26.91 -8.14
C LEU A 857 -4.88 28.18 -7.86
N GLU A 858 -5.46 29.36 -8.00
CA GLU A 858 -4.85 30.64 -7.64
C GLU A 858 -4.50 30.68 -6.15
N ASP A 859 -5.42 30.30 -5.27
CA ASP A 859 -5.19 30.21 -3.81
C ASP A 859 -4.02 29.26 -3.51
N HIS A 860 -3.90 28.16 -4.25
CA HIS A 860 -2.79 27.21 -4.17
C HIS A 860 -1.45 27.82 -4.59
N LEU A 861 -1.41 28.58 -5.69
CA LEU A 861 -0.22 29.25 -6.18
C LEU A 861 0.20 30.39 -5.24
N GLU A 862 -0.75 31.19 -4.75
CA GLU A 862 -0.47 32.32 -3.86
C GLU A 862 0.18 31.84 -2.55
N ARG A 863 -0.47 30.90 -1.84
CA ARG A 863 0.08 30.35 -0.58
C ARG A 863 1.34 29.51 -0.77
N GLY A 864 1.58 29.02 -1.99
CA GLY A 864 2.76 28.25 -2.36
C GLY A 864 3.85 29.06 -3.06
N TYR A 865 3.73 30.39 -3.14
CA TYR A 865 4.70 31.28 -3.80
C TYR A 865 5.02 30.84 -5.25
N GLY A 866 3.99 30.50 -6.01
CA GLY A 866 4.09 30.04 -7.41
C GLY A 866 4.26 28.52 -7.57
N LYS A 867 4.24 27.75 -6.48
CA LYS A 867 4.31 26.28 -6.51
C LYS A 867 3.13 25.61 -5.85
N ILE A 868 2.89 24.35 -6.19
CA ILE A 868 1.83 23.53 -5.62
C ILE A 868 2.35 22.18 -5.08
N SER A 869 1.67 21.68 -4.06
CA SER A 869 1.73 20.27 -3.68
C SER A 869 0.57 19.54 -4.36
N ILE A 870 0.85 18.77 -5.41
CA ILE A 870 -0.17 18.12 -6.25
C ILE A 870 -1.15 17.29 -5.40
N GLN A 871 -0.68 16.65 -4.32
CA GLN A 871 -1.52 15.84 -3.43
C GLN A 871 -2.59 16.64 -2.65
N ASP A 872 -2.44 17.95 -2.56
CA ASP A 872 -3.39 18.83 -1.90
C ASP A 872 -4.47 19.36 -2.87
N VAL A 873 -4.19 19.40 -4.18
CA VAL A 873 -5.06 19.98 -5.22
C VAL A 873 -6.29 19.10 -5.45
N LYS A 874 -7.49 19.70 -5.32
CA LYS A 874 -8.79 19.01 -5.46
C LYS A 874 -9.76 19.82 -6.31
N LEU A 875 -9.68 19.61 -7.61
CA LEU A 875 -10.50 20.28 -8.62
C LEU A 875 -11.67 19.37 -9.06
N LEU A 876 -12.78 19.97 -9.50
CA LEU A 876 -14.04 19.29 -9.81
C LEU A 876 -14.42 19.31 -11.30
N THR A 877 -13.89 20.24 -12.08
CA THR A 877 -14.26 20.48 -13.49
C THR A 877 -14.21 19.20 -14.31
N ALA A 878 -13.12 18.44 -14.21
CA ALA A 878 -12.98 17.17 -14.91
C ALA A 878 -13.99 16.11 -14.44
N GLN A 879 -14.38 16.10 -13.17
CA GLN A 879 -15.42 15.19 -12.67
C GLN A 879 -16.79 15.58 -13.24
N VAL A 880 -17.11 16.87 -13.26
CA VAL A 880 -18.37 17.39 -13.82
C VAL A 880 -18.47 17.06 -15.30
N GLU A 881 -17.45 17.40 -16.10
CA GLU A 881 -17.42 17.13 -17.54
C GLU A 881 -17.46 15.64 -17.87
N ALA A 882 -16.83 14.79 -17.05
CA ALA A 882 -16.95 13.34 -17.19
C ALA A 882 -18.38 12.85 -16.93
N LEU A 883 -19.08 13.34 -15.90
CA LEU A 883 -20.48 12.99 -15.64
C LEU A 883 -21.44 13.51 -16.73
N ARG A 884 -21.18 14.69 -17.29
CA ARG A 884 -21.93 15.25 -18.43
C ARG A 884 -21.74 14.39 -19.69
N SER A 885 -20.50 14.03 -19.99
CA SER A 885 -20.16 13.15 -21.11
C SER A 885 -20.79 11.75 -20.99
N LEU A 886 -20.94 11.25 -19.76
CA LEU A 886 -21.66 10.02 -19.44
C LEU A 886 -23.19 10.21 -19.38
N LYS A 887 -23.72 11.40 -19.65
CA LYS A 887 -25.16 11.69 -19.69
C LYS A 887 -25.90 11.33 -18.39
N ILE A 888 -25.23 11.49 -17.25
CA ILE A 888 -25.75 11.03 -15.95
C ILE A 888 -27.07 11.72 -15.56
N LEU A 889 -27.27 12.97 -15.99
CA LEU A 889 -28.51 13.70 -15.75
C LEU A 889 -29.74 13.11 -16.44
N GLU A 890 -29.57 12.36 -17.54
CA GLU A 890 -30.70 11.75 -18.24
C GLU A 890 -31.43 10.70 -17.38
N PHE A 891 -30.77 10.15 -16.35
CA PHE A 891 -31.38 9.25 -15.37
C PHE A 891 -32.24 9.95 -14.31
N LEU A 892 -32.21 11.29 -14.23
CA LEU A 892 -32.92 12.07 -13.20
C LEU A 892 -34.34 12.47 -13.62
N LYS A 893 -34.90 11.82 -14.64
CA LYS A 893 -36.27 12.02 -15.07
C LYS A 893 -37.23 11.24 -14.17
N PRO A 894 -38.13 11.90 -13.42
CA PRO A 894 -39.07 11.22 -12.55
C PRO A 894 -39.96 10.24 -13.33
N GLU A 895 -40.34 9.15 -12.67
CA GLU A 895 -41.28 8.13 -13.17
C GLU A 895 -40.88 7.30 -14.40
N GLU A 896 -39.78 7.63 -15.09
CA GLU A 896 -39.24 6.81 -16.17
C GLU A 896 -38.74 5.45 -15.65
N LYS A 897 -39.11 4.38 -16.35
CA LYS A 897 -38.67 3.02 -16.04
C LYS A 897 -37.28 2.81 -16.65
N ILE A 898 -36.34 2.41 -15.82
CA ILE A 898 -34.96 2.12 -16.22
C ILE A 898 -34.67 0.64 -15.97
N LEU A 899 -34.24 -0.06 -17.01
CA LEU A 899 -33.78 -1.44 -16.97
C LEU A 899 -32.26 -1.49 -17.12
N ALA A 900 -31.64 -2.55 -16.63
CA ALA A 900 -30.20 -2.76 -16.80
C ALA A 900 -29.78 -2.92 -18.27
N THR A 901 -30.71 -3.22 -19.17
CA THR A 901 -30.50 -3.43 -20.61
C THR A 901 -30.75 -2.20 -21.47
N ASP A 902 -31.21 -1.09 -20.89
CA ASP A 902 -31.50 0.12 -21.66
C ASP A 902 -30.22 0.69 -22.27
N ASP A 903 -30.34 1.27 -23.47
CA ASP A 903 -29.20 1.75 -24.27
C ASP A 903 -28.33 2.75 -23.49
N LEU A 904 -28.95 3.64 -22.72
CA LEU A 904 -28.22 4.62 -21.89
C LEU A 904 -27.42 3.93 -20.78
N VAL A 905 -27.98 2.91 -20.12
CA VAL A 905 -27.27 2.15 -19.07
C VAL A 905 -26.09 1.39 -19.67
N GLN A 906 -26.29 0.78 -20.84
CA GLN A 906 -25.24 0.06 -21.56
C GLN A 906 -24.14 1.00 -22.07
N PHE A 907 -24.53 2.18 -22.58
CA PHE A 907 -23.60 3.23 -22.97
C PHE A 907 -22.69 3.64 -21.80
N VAL A 908 -23.28 3.99 -20.65
CA VAL A 908 -22.50 4.39 -19.47
C VAL A 908 -21.57 3.27 -19.00
N ALA A 909 -22.07 2.03 -18.94
CA ALA A 909 -21.26 0.89 -18.52
C ALA A 909 -20.08 0.63 -19.47
N LYS A 910 -20.32 0.67 -20.78
CA LYS A 910 -19.30 0.47 -21.80
C LYS A 910 -18.24 1.58 -21.76
N THR A 911 -18.67 2.84 -21.77
CA THR A 911 -17.76 4.00 -21.73
C THR A 911 -16.94 4.01 -20.44
N ALA A 912 -17.57 3.71 -19.29
CA ALA A 912 -16.83 3.61 -18.02
C ALA A 912 -15.81 2.46 -18.01
N LEU A 913 -16.08 1.34 -18.69
CA LEU A 913 -15.14 0.23 -18.85
C LEU A 913 -13.96 0.61 -19.76
N GLU A 914 -14.22 1.29 -20.86
CA GLU A 914 -13.20 1.78 -21.80
C GLU A 914 -12.28 2.82 -21.13
N CYS A 915 -12.85 3.69 -20.30
CA CYS A 915 -12.14 4.74 -19.56
C CYS A 915 -11.88 4.39 -18.08
N ARG A 916 -11.74 3.11 -17.73
CA ARG A 916 -11.68 2.66 -16.32
C ARG A 916 -10.57 3.30 -15.46
N GLU A 917 -9.43 3.62 -16.07
CA GLU A 917 -8.34 4.31 -15.36
C GLU A 917 -8.70 5.76 -15.04
N ASP A 918 -9.45 6.43 -15.92
CA ASP A 918 -9.94 7.79 -15.72
C ASP A 918 -11.04 7.79 -14.66
N MET A 919 -11.92 6.79 -14.68
CA MET A 919 -12.93 6.58 -13.63
C MET A 919 -12.28 6.39 -12.25
N LYS A 920 -11.18 5.65 -12.19
CA LYS A 920 -10.40 5.46 -10.96
C LYS A 920 -9.73 6.76 -10.52
N ALA A 921 -9.15 7.53 -11.44
CA ALA A 921 -8.49 8.79 -11.15
C ALA A 921 -9.46 9.86 -10.65
N LEU A 922 -10.56 10.09 -11.37
CA LEU A 922 -11.53 11.14 -11.08
C LEU A 922 -12.47 10.77 -9.93
N PHE A 923 -13.02 9.57 -9.90
CA PHE A 923 -14.10 9.21 -8.96
C PHE A 923 -13.66 8.25 -7.84
N LYS A 924 -12.40 7.80 -7.84
CA LYS A 924 -11.84 6.84 -6.87
C LYS A 924 -12.64 5.53 -6.78
N PHE A 925 -13.19 5.07 -7.91
CA PHE A 925 -13.88 3.77 -8.01
C PHE A 925 -13.30 2.93 -9.14
N THR A 926 -13.28 1.60 -8.95
CA THR A 926 -12.73 0.67 -9.94
C THR A 926 -13.86 0.06 -10.75
N VAL A 927 -13.82 0.24 -12.07
CA VAL A 927 -14.73 -0.41 -13.01
C VAL A 927 -14.14 -1.75 -13.43
N THR A 928 -14.94 -2.81 -13.38
CA THR A 928 -14.55 -4.14 -13.86
C THR A 928 -15.69 -4.76 -14.65
N GLU A 929 -15.39 -5.69 -15.55
CA GLU A 929 -16.38 -6.43 -16.34
C GLU A 929 -17.32 -7.29 -15.48
N LYS A 930 -16.99 -7.53 -14.20
CA LYS A 930 -17.83 -8.26 -13.25
C LYS A 930 -18.96 -7.42 -12.69
N LEU A 931 -18.88 -6.08 -12.79
CA LEU A 931 -19.92 -5.19 -12.30
C LEU A 931 -21.10 -5.18 -13.26
N ALA A 932 -22.31 -5.36 -12.72
CA ALA A 932 -23.52 -5.19 -13.51
C ALA A 932 -23.62 -3.74 -14.02
N PRO A 933 -24.07 -3.50 -15.28
CA PRO A 933 -24.20 -2.15 -15.84
C PRO A 933 -24.92 -1.17 -14.92
N ILE A 934 -26.05 -1.59 -14.34
CA ILE A 934 -26.82 -0.76 -13.41
C ILE A 934 -26.06 -0.45 -12.10
N ALA A 935 -25.12 -1.30 -11.67
CA ALA A 935 -24.31 -1.05 -10.49
C ALA A 935 -23.27 0.07 -10.74
N ILE A 936 -22.74 0.15 -11.96
CA ILE A 936 -21.86 1.26 -12.39
C ILE A 936 -22.64 2.57 -12.35
N VAL A 937 -23.84 2.59 -12.94
CA VAL A 937 -24.74 3.76 -12.92
C VAL A 937 -25.08 4.18 -11.48
N GLN A 938 -25.49 3.25 -10.62
CA GLN A 938 -25.80 3.54 -9.21
C GLN A 938 -24.59 4.10 -8.45
N THR A 939 -23.38 3.62 -8.76
CA THR A 939 -22.14 4.13 -8.15
C THR A 939 -21.89 5.58 -8.54
N LEU A 940 -22.07 5.93 -9.81
CA LEU A 940 -21.93 7.30 -10.32
C LEU A 940 -23.03 8.23 -9.78
N LEU A 941 -24.28 7.79 -9.75
CA LEU A 941 -25.38 8.55 -9.13
C LEU A 941 -25.12 8.79 -7.63
N GLY A 942 -24.55 7.80 -6.93
CA GLY A 942 -24.14 7.96 -5.54
C GLY A 942 -23.09 9.05 -5.32
N LYS A 943 -22.30 9.43 -6.34
CA LYS A 943 -21.35 10.56 -6.26
C LYS A 943 -22.03 11.92 -6.20
N ILE A 944 -23.26 12.03 -6.69
CA ILE A 944 -24.07 13.25 -6.65
C ILE A 944 -25.24 13.15 -5.65
N GLY A 945 -25.21 12.16 -4.74
CA GLY A 945 -26.17 12.06 -3.65
C GLY A 945 -27.59 11.67 -4.07
N VAL A 946 -27.70 10.93 -5.17
CA VAL A 946 -28.97 10.37 -5.67
C VAL A 946 -28.83 8.88 -5.95
N LYS A 947 -29.97 8.19 -6.13
CA LYS A 947 -30.01 6.76 -6.45
C LYS A 947 -31.25 6.43 -7.26
N LEU A 948 -31.19 5.32 -8.00
CA LEU A 948 -32.41 4.72 -8.56
C LEU A 948 -32.99 3.70 -7.57
N THR A 949 -34.30 3.68 -7.41
CA THR A 949 -35.00 2.75 -6.52
C THR A 949 -35.58 1.60 -7.33
N CYS A 950 -35.31 0.36 -6.91
CA CYS A 950 -35.90 -0.83 -7.52
C CYS A 950 -37.39 -0.90 -7.15
N THR A 951 -38.29 -0.69 -8.12
CA THR A 951 -39.74 -0.65 -7.90
C THR A 951 -40.43 -1.96 -8.25
N GLY A 952 -39.73 -2.88 -8.88
CA GLY A 952 -40.26 -4.20 -9.19
C GLY A 952 -39.39 -4.97 -10.16
N ARG A 953 -40.00 -5.94 -10.84
CA ARG A 953 -39.39 -6.72 -11.92
C ARG A 953 -40.29 -6.69 -13.14
N ALA A 954 -39.70 -6.60 -14.31
CA ALA A 954 -40.39 -6.80 -15.57
C ALA A 954 -40.93 -8.24 -15.65
N VAL A 955 -41.97 -8.42 -16.47
CA VAL A 955 -42.46 -9.75 -16.82
C VAL A 955 -41.42 -10.39 -17.73
N ALA A 956 -41.00 -11.62 -17.44
CA ALA A 956 -40.07 -12.34 -18.30
C ALA A 956 -40.74 -12.61 -19.66
N PRO A 957 -39.98 -12.68 -20.78
CA PRO A 957 -40.53 -12.94 -22.10
C PRO A 957 -41.39 -14.22 -22.20
N ASP A 958 -41.17 -15.18 -21.29
CA ASP A 958 -41.88 -16.46 -21.17
C ASP A 958 -43.04 -16.45 -20.14
N GLY A 959 -43.38 -15.29 -19.58
CA GLY A 959 -44.46 -15.13 -18.59
C GLY A 959 -44.11 -15.60 -17.17
N ARG A 960 -42.89 -16.09 -16.90
CA ARG A 960 -42.50 -16.52 -15.55
C ARG A 960 -42.20 -15.34 -14.62
N ARG A 961 -42.43 -15.55 -13.32
CA ARG A 961 -42.03 -14.59 -12.26
C ARG A 961 -40.50 -14.56 -12.18
N GLY A 962 -39.90 -13.39 -12.38
CA GLY A 962 -38.46 -13.21 -12.17
C GLY A 962 -37.68 -12.33 -13.16
N GLY A 963 -38.34 -11.63 -14.09
CA GLY A 963 -37.67 -10.79 -15.11
C GLY A 963 -36.80 -9.65 -14.55
N LEU A 964 -36.22 -8.85 -15.46
CA LEU A 964 -35.24 -7.80 -15.14
C LEU A 964 -35.78 -6.81 -14.10
N ARG A 965 -34.93 -6.38 -13.16
CA ARG A 965 -35.30 -5.36 -12.16
C ARG A 965 -35.62 -4.03 -12.86
N ILE A 966 -36.74 -3.43 -12.49
CA ILE A 966 -37.16 -2.10 -12.94
C ILE A 966 -36.75 -1.10 -11.87
N TYR A 967 -35.99 -0.10 -12.29
CA TYR A 967 -35.56 1.01 -11.45
C TYR A 967 -36.31 2.28 -11.86
N LYS A 968 -36.52 3.18 -10.89
CA LYS A 968 -37.07 4.52 -11.10
C LYS A 968 -36.28 5.54 -10.27
N TYR A 969 -36.12 6.73 -10.81
CA TYR A 969 -35.64 7.86 -10.03
C TYR A 969 -36.79 8.49 -9.25
N PHE A 970 -36.54 8.74 -7.96
CA PHE A 970 -37.40 9.53 -7.11
C PHE A 970 -36.57 10.70 -6.58
N PRO A 971 -36.96 11.95 -6.89
CA PRO A 971 -36.30 13.13 -6.33
C PRO A 971 -36.24 13.04 -4.80
N PRO A 972 -35.04 13.20 -4.20
CA PRO A 972 -34.89 13.22 -2.75
C PRO A 972 -35.74 14.33 -2.13
N GLN A 973 -36.44 14.00 -1.04
CA GLN A 973 -37.21 14.97 -0.25
C GLN A 973 -36.31 15.44 0.90
N ASP A 974 -35.39 16.35 0.60
CA ASP A 974 -34.46 16.93 1.57
C ASP A 974 -34.19 18.42 1.27
N ASP A 975 -33.39 19.07 2.12
CA ASP A 975 -33.11 20.53 2.04
C ASP A 975 -32.21 20.95 0.86
N ARG A 976 -31.92 20.06 -0.10
CA ARG A 976 -30.98 20.37 -1.18
C ARG A 976 -31.43 21.56 -2.00
N ASP A 977 -32.69 21.64 -2.40
CA ASP A 977 -33.14 22.67 -3.34
C ASP A 977 -32.99 24.08 -2.73
N SER A 978 -33.29 24.22 -1.43
CA SER A 978 -33.03 25.46 -0.70
C SER A 978 -31.55 25.80 -0.60
N ILE A 979 -30.68 24.81 -0.33
CA ILE A 979 -29.24 25.02 -0.24
C ILE A 979 -28.65 25.44 -1.59
N LEU A 980 -29.07 24.77 -2.68
CA LEU A 980 -28.59 25.05 -4.02
C LEU A 980 -29.00 26.45 -4.49
N ALA A 981 -30.19 26.91 -4.15
CA ALA A 981 -30.64 28.28 -4.45
C ALA A 981 -29.77 29.34 -3.75
N GLU A 982 -29.35 29.10 -2.51
CA GLU A 982 -28.45 30.01 -1.78
C GLU A 982 -27.01 29.97 -2.35
N TRP A 983 -26.54 28.83 -2.83
CA TRP A 983 -25.25 28.73 -3.53
C TRP A 983 -25.29 29.45 -4.88
N GLU A 984 -26.39 29.34 -5.63
CA GLU A 984 -26.58 30.04 -6.89
C GLU A 984 -26.54 31.56 -6.71
N LYS A 985 -27.19 32.11 -5.69
CA LYS A 985 -27.08 33.55 -5.37
C LYS A 985 -25.63 33.98 -5.13
N ARG A 986 -24.87 33.18 -4.37
CA ARG A 986 -23.45 33.45 -4.08
C ARG A 986 -22.62 33.46 -5.37
N ASP A 987 -22.78 32.45 -6.22
CA ASP A 987 -21.97 32.30 -7.43
C ASP A 987 -22.36 33.31 -8.52
N ILE A 988 -23.63 33.71 -8.60
CA ILE A 988 -24.08 34.85 -9.43
C ILE A 988 -23.42 36.15 -8.97
N ALA A 989 -23.43 36.44 -7.66
CA ALA A 989 -22.82 37.66 -7.13
C ALA A 989 -21.30 37.70 -7.37
N MET A 990 -20.63 36.55 -7.26
CA MET A 990 -19.21 36.42 -7.56
C MET A 990 -18.93 36.67 -9.04
N LEU A 991 -19.71 36.06 -9.94
CA LEU A 991 -19.60 36.29 -11.38
C LEU A 991 -19.85 37.76 -11.75
N GLN A 992 -20.88 38.40 -11.17
CA GLN A 992 -21.18 39.82 -11.38
C GLN A 992 -20.03 40.72 -10.92
N THR A 993 -19.47 40.46 -9.74
CA THR A 993 -18.30 41.20 -9.24
C THR A 993 -17.11 41.07 -10.18
N LEU A 994 -16.86 39.86 -10.70
CA LEU A 994 -15.81 39.62 -11.66
C LEU A 994 -16.04 40.42 -12.96
N MET A 995 -17.27 40.37 -13.50
CA MET A 995 -17.67 41.11 -14.70
C MET A 995 -17.56 42.63 -14.52
N GLU A 996 -17.90 43.16 -13.34
CA GLU A 996 -17.74 44.57 -13.00
C GLU A 996 -16.26 45.00 -12.94
N ILE A 997 -15.38 44.13 -12.44
CA ILE A 997 -13.93 44.38 -12.36
C ILE A 997 -13.28 44.31 -13.75
N THR A 998 -13.67 43.35 -14.59
CA THR A 998 -13.07 43.15 -15.92
C THR A 998 -13.71 44.02 -17.02
N GLY A 999 -14.93 44.54 -16.79
CA GLY A 999 -15.68 45.30 -17.78
C GLY A 999 -16.33 44.43 -18.88
N CYS A 1000 -16.44 43.13 -18.66
CA CYS A 1000 -16.93 42.15 -19.62
C CYS A 1000 -18.44 41.90 -19.45
N ASN A 1001 -19.17 41.71 -20.56
CA ASN A 1001 -20.61 41.53 -20.57
C ASN A 1001 -21.06 40.07 -20.45
N ASP A 1002 -20.15 39.11 -20.67
CA ASP A 1002 -20.35 37.69 -20.38
C ASP A 1002 -19.03 36.99 -20.05
N PHE A 1003 -19.11 35.73 -19.62
CA PHE A 1003 -17.92 34.97 -19.20
C PHE A 1003 -16.95 34.69 -20.37
N SER A 1004 -17.43 34.60 -21.62
CA SER A 1004 -16.55 34.48 -22.78
C SER A 1004 -15.73 35.75 -23.01
N GLU A 1005 -16.30 36.93 -22.76
CA GLU A 1005 -15.58 38.20 -22.78
C GLU A 1005 -14.61 38.32 -21.58
N VAL A 1006 -14.90 37.70 -20.43
CA VAL A 1006 -13.94 37.59 -19.30
C VAL A 1006 -12.76 36.67 -19.67
N GLU A 1007 -13.02 35.52 -20.30
CA GLU A 1007 -11.98 34.61 -20.84
C GLU A 1007 -11.04 35.40 -21.79
N ASP A 1008 -11.61 36.16 -22.74
CA ASP A 1008 -10.85 36.98 -23.69
C ASP A 1008 -10.06 38.13 -23.01
N TRP A 1009 -10.58 38.71 -21.93
CA TRP A 1009 -9.93 39.80 -21.18
C TRP A 1009 -8.75 39.30 -20.33
N ILE A 1010 -8.89 38.14 -19.68
CA ILE A 1010 -7.82 37.50 -18.90
C ILE A 1010 -6.67 37.13 -19.84
N GLY A 1011 -6.97 36.56 -21.01
CA GLY A 1011 -5.96 36.22 -22.03
C GLY A 1011 -5.26 37.41 -22.70
N GLN A 1012 -5.82 38.63 -22.62
CA GLN A 1012 -5.18 39.86 -23.10
C GLN A 1012 -4.37 40.60 -22.02
N SER A 1013 -4.61 40.28 -20.74
CA SER A 1013 -3.99 40.94 -19.58
C SER A 1013 -2.83 40.14 -18.96
N ALA A 1014 -2.73 38.84 -19.26
CA ALA A 1014 -1.53 38.01 -19.04
C ALA A 1014 -0.56 38.16 -20.23
#